data_AF-A0A9Q2W3Y3-F1
#
_entry.id   AF-A0A9Q2W3Y3-F1
#
_cell.length_a   1.000
_cell.length_b   1.000
_cell.length_c   1.000
_cell.angle_alpha   90.00
_cell.angle_beta   90.00
_cell.angle_gamma   90.00
#
_symmetry.space_group_name_H-M   'P 1'
#
loop_
_entity.id
_entity.type
_entity.pdbx_description
1 polymer ?
#
loop_
_entity_poly.entity_id
_entity_poly.type
_entity_poly.pdbx_seq_one_letter_code
_entity_poly.pdbx_strand_id
1 'polypeptide(L)'
;MTHSALSSTAPGSDSRLAPRAWLHTDAPSLSLNGDWRFRWSPVASVSEDFATEGGEDDDPAWGELPVPSHWVLHGHGAPSYTNLQYPFPIDPPHPPEENPTGDHRRTFELPSSFDAAGRVLLRFDGVESHFRVWLNGTLVGWSTGSRLATEFDVTDLVRPGANELAVRVHQWSAASYLEDQDQWWLPGIFRDVTLLARPTAPIDDVFVRAGWRATLGTAASAGTAASGRPETGTGTITFPTLDAVFPVRFAVPDLGVDVTWATEDDVAPIEVEGVEPWSAELPKLYDATLSTGTDAGGAAGGETVSLRLGFRTVSIVGDRFLVNGERVVFHGVNRHETHPVRGRVFDEEHARADMALMKRHNVNAIRTSHYPPHPRVLDLADELGFWVVLECDLETHGFLFTDWVGNPSDDPAWAEAYLDRIARTVERDKNHASIVMWSLGNESGTGRNLAAMSQWVHDRDAERPVHYEGDYTGEYTDVYSRMYPTLQETESIGGGTPTPLLGCGPAEAARQKSKPFIHCEYVHAMGNGPGQIAEYEALVDRYPRLHGGFVWEWRDHGLLAKTPTGEDYYAYGGDFGEVVHDGNFVMDGLVLPDDTPTPGLAEFAAVVAPIRLAVSDTTVLVENRYHSASTAGLRLCWTLSRNGAVEASGRLSTGIVAARESATVPVPAEVLDAATSELAPGDELWFDLTVELAGPTAWADTGHVVARTQRLVAARAADAPRASRQGWDGDHLGDGTFNARGDLVSWKGHKVAGPRLELWRAPTDNDSLASQGGYETADPVLTHGVGDPTAPPSATRWRDRGLDRLTHRLVSVSRTDSGLEQRVRVAAANSGWGLEVTHRWTLTSDGLVLQTDAVPFGAWDVTWPRIGVRFDLPASLADGDATWFGTGPLESYADSSHAARVGRFTAPVRSLGVEYSRPQETGHRPGLRSLSVGPFTVTTAGSHRAGFTLSPWTAQQIDRAEHPYELPTSDHLYLYLDAAQHGLGSRACGLDVLPEHQLWPQAFSWSVLLA
;
A
#
# COMPACT_ATOMS: atom_id res chain seq x y z
N MET A 1 -14.64 6.98 -39.84
CA MET A 1 -14.83 8.25 -39.09
C MET A 1 -13.80 9.28 -39.55
N THR A 2 -14.14 10.58 -39.52
CA THR A 2 -13.14 11.66 -39.47
C THR A 2 -12.59 11.76 -38.05
N HIS A 3 -11.32 12.17 -37.88
CA HIS A 3 -10.63 12.36 -36.59
C HIS A 3 -11.40 13.20 -35.52
N SER A 4 -12.55 13.80 -35.85
CA SER A 4 -13.27 14.78 -35.03
C SER A 4 -13.95 14.24 -33.77
N ALA A 5 -14.37 12.97 -33.72
CA ALA A 5 -15.07 12.43 -32.54
C ALA A 5 -14.12 12.08 -31.39
N LEU A 6 -12.96 11.50 -31.70
CA LEU A 6 -11.94 11.13 -30.70
C LEU A 6 -11.19 12.34 -30.12
N SER A 7 -11.28 13.49 -30.77
CA SER A 7 -10.75 14.78 -30.29
C SER A 7 -11.82 15.64 -29.59
N SER A 8 -12.98 15.07 -29.25
CA SER A 8 -14.05 15.81 -28.58
C SER A 8 -13.77 15.92 -27.08
N THR A 9 -13.88 17.13 -26.52
CA THR A 9 -13.80 17.37 -25.07
C THR A 9 -15.13 17.12 -24.35
N ALA A 10 -16.21 16.83 -25.09
CA ALA A 10 -17.49 16.46 -24.51
C ALA A 10 -17.41 15.09 -23.81
N PRO A 11 -18.08 14.89 -22.66
CA PRO A 11 -17.98 13.64 -21.89
C PRO A 11 -18.67 12.43 -22.55
N GLY A 12 -19.65 12.66 -23.43
CA GLY A 12 -20.41 11.62 -24.12
C GLY A 12 -21.55 12.17 -24.95
N SER A 13 -22.39 11.30 -25.53
CA SER A 13 -23.59 11.72 -26.27
C SER A 13 -24.77 12.06 -25.36
N ASP A 14 -25.68 12.89 -25.88
CA ASP A 14 -26.95 13.28 -25.22
C ASP A 14 -27.88 12.08 -24.89
N SER A 15 -27.62 10.90 -25.46
CA SER A 15 -28.39 9.68 -25.20
C SER A 15 -28.02 8.97 -23.90
N ARG A 16 -26.97 9.41 -23.20
CA ARG A 16 -26.64 8.91 -21.85
C ARG A 16 -27.72 9.35 -20.86
N LEU A 17 -28.08 8.45 -19.96
CA LEU A 17 -28.93 8.80 -18.82
C LEU A 17 -28.14 9.56 -17.76
N ALA A 18 -28.86 10.32 -16.94
CA ALA A 18 -28.27 11.02 -15.80
C ALA A 18 -27.60 10.04 -14.82
N PRO A 19 -26.47 10.40 -14.20
CA PRO A 19 -25.83 9.56 -13.21
C PRO A 19 -26.73 9.36 -11.98
N ARG A 20 -26.70 8.15 -11.43
CA ARG A 20 -27.50 7.73 -10.26
C ARG A 20 -26.72 6.73 -9.41
N ALA A 21 -27.23 6.42 -8.22
CA ALA A 21 -26.60 5.46 -7.32
C ALA A 21 -26.54 4.06 -7.95
N TRP A 22 -25.48 3.32 -7.64
CA TRP A 22 -25.48 1.88 -7.84
C TRP A 22 -26.30 1.23 -6.72
N LEU A 23 -27.38 0.53 -7.08
CA LEU A 23 -28.39 0.06 -6.13
C LEU A 23 -28.60 -1.44 -6.23
N HIS A 24 -28.73 -2.09 -5.07
CA HIS A 24 -29.20 -3.47 -4.98
C HIS A 24 -30.72 -3.47 -5.15
N THR A 25 -31.21 -3.95 -6.29
CA THR A 25 -32.64 -3.93 -6.64
C THR A 25 -33.14 -5.33 -6.99
N ASP A 26 -34.42 -5.58 -6.76
CA ASP A 26 -35.12 -6.79 -7.23
C ASP A 26 -35.57 -6.71 -8.69
N ALA A 27 -35.35 -5.56 -9.35
CA ALA A 27 -35.58 -5.39 -10.78
C ALA A 27 -34.80 -6.45 -11.59
N PRO A 28 -35.45 -7.17 -12.54
CA PRO A 28 -34.75 -8.17 -13.32
C PRO A 28 -33.54 -7.60 -14.05
N SER A 29 -32.42 -8.32 -13.99
CA SER A 29 -31.20 -7.96 -14.69
C SER A 29 -30.68 -9.13 -15.51
N LEU A 30 -29.89 -8.81 -16.54
CA LEU A 30 -29.16 -9.78 -17.36
C LEU A 30 -27.72 -9.29 -17.50
N SER A 31 -26.77 -10.02 -16.92
CA SER A 31 -25.35 -9.81 -17.21
C SER A 31 -25.07 -10.21 -18.66
N LEU A 32 -24.36 -9.36 -19.37
CA LEU A 32 -23.85 -9.61 -20.72
C LEU A 32 -22.39 -10.04 -20.71
N ASN A 33 -21.78 -10.23 -19.54
CA ASN A 33 -20.43 -10.77 -19.40
C ASN A 33 -20.30 -12.17 -20.03
N GLY A 34 -19.08 -12.57 -20.34
CA GLY A 34 -18.73 -13.82 -20.97
C GLY A 34 -17.89 -13.61 -22.23
N ASP A 35 -17.84 -14.60 -23.10
CA ASP A 35 -17.06 -14.52 -24.33
C ASP A 35 -17.79 -13.70 -25.40
N TRP A 36 -17.14 -12.64 -25.86
CA TRP A 36 -17.62 -11.78 -26.94
C TRP A 36 -16.80 -12.03 -28.19
N ARG A 37 -17.41 -11.90 -29.36
CA ARG A 37 -16.66 -11.85 -30.61
C ARG A 37 -15.83 -10.57 -30.60
N PHE A 38 -14.56 -10.67 -30.97
CA PHE A 38 -13.63 -9.54 -30.89
C PHE A 38 -12.76 -9.43 -32.14
N ARG A 39 -12.55 -8.20 -32.61
CA ARG A 39 -11.63 -7.86 -33.70
C ARG A 39 -10.77 -6.66 -33.27
N TRP A 40 -9.46 -6.83 -33.34
CA TRP A 40 -8.48 -5.79 -33.00
C TRP A 40 -7.93 -5.12 -34.26
N SER A 41 -7.81 -3.80 -34.22
CA SER A 41 -7.18 -2.99 -35.27
C SER A 41 -6.12 -2.06 -34.66
N PRO A 42 -4.95 -1.87 -35.29
CA PRO A 42 -3.89 -1.02 -34.76
C PRO A 42 -4.17 0.50 -34.89
N VAL A 43 -5.20 0.88 -35.65
CA VAL A 43 -5.57 2.27 -35.93
C VAL A 43 -7.08 2.47 -35.77
N ALA A 44 -7.48 3.71 -35.47
CA ALA A 44 -8.89 4.07 -35.28
C ALA A 44 -9.68 4.26 -36.58
N SER A 45 -9.01 4.47 -37.72
CA SER A 45 -9.63 4.74 -39.02
C SER A 45 -10.16 3.47 -39.69
N VAL A 46 -11.07 2.77 -39.02
CA VAL A 46 -11.68 1.51 -39.49
C VAL A 46 -13.19 1.64 -39.75
N SER A 47 -13.70 0.82 -40.67
CA SER A 47 -15.11 0.78 -41.07
C SER A 47 -16.02 0.46 -39.89
N GLU A 48 -17.22 1.03 -39.84
CA GLU A 48 -18.26 0.70 -38.83
C GLU A 48 -19.18 -0.45 -39.31
N ASP A 49 -18.77 -1.20 -40.34
CA ASP A 49 -19.51 -2.34 -40.87
C ASP A 49 -19.83 -3.42 -39.83
N PHE A 50 -18.95 -3.61 -38.83
CA PHE A 50 -19.14 -4.55 -37.73
C PHE A 50 -20.43 -4.33 -36.94
N ALA A 51 -20.95 -3.11 -36.92
CA ALA A 51 -22.19 -2.77 -36.23
C ALA A 51 -23.43 -3.18 -37.05
N THR A 52 -23.29 -3.61 -38.31
CA THR A 52 -24.41 -4.03 -39.15
C THR A 52 -24.98 -5.34 -38.62
N GLU A 53 -26.28 -5.33 -38.35
CA GLU A 53 -26.99 -6.51 -37.86
C GLU A 53 -26.87 -7.69 -38.84
N GLY A 54 -26.50 -8.88 -38.33
CA GLY A 54 -26.30 -10.07 -39.15
C GLY A 54 -25.06 -10.01 -40.06
N GLY A 55 -24.11 -9.10 -39.76
CA GLY A 55 -22.82 -9.04 -40.44
C GLY A 55 -22.05 -10.35 -40.34
N GLU A 56 -21.38 -10.73 -41.43
CA GLU A 56 -20.78 -12.05 -41.66
C GLU A 56 -19.77 -12.44 -40.56
N ASP A 57 -19.99 -13.61 -39.96
CA ASP A 57 -19.10 -14.25 -38.97
C ASP A 57 -17.88 -14.95 -39.61
N ASP A 58 -17.82 -14.99 -40.95
CA ASP A 58 -16.81 -15.70 -41.73
C ASP A 58 -15.50 -14.90 -41.92
N ASP A 59 -15.40 -13.68 -41.38
CA ASP A 59 -14.15 -12.91 -41.38
C ASP A 59 -13.15 -13.53 -40.37
N PRO A 60 -12.02 -14.11 -40.84
CA PRO A 60 -11.05 -14.76 -39.97
C PRO A 60 -10.34 -13.81 -38.99
N ALA A 61 -10.53 -12.48 -39.14
CA ALA A 61 -10.03 -11.50 -38.19
C ALA A 61 -10.79 -11.49 -36.85
N TRP A 62 -11.94 -12.16 -36.75
CA TRP A 62 -12.71 -12.25 -35.51
C TRP A 62 -12.31 -13.45 -34.66
N GLY A 63 -11.89 -13.17 -33.43
CA GLY A 63 -11.69 -14.14 -32.36
C GLY A 63 -12.78 -14.06 -31.29
N GLU A 64 -12.49 -14.64 -30.13
CA GLU A 64 -13.27 -14.48 -28.90
C GLU A 64 -12.40 -13.79 -27.85
N LEU A 65 -13.01 -12.92 -27.04
CA LEU A 65 -12.38 -12.22 -25.92
C LEU A 65 -13.36 -12.25 -24.73
N PRO A 66 -12.91 -12.62 -23.51
CA PRO A 66 -13.76 -12.51 -22.34
C PRO A 66 -14.07 -11.03 -22.05
N VAL A 67 -15.30 -10.74 -21.65
CA VAL A 67 -15.71 -9.43 -21.14
C VAL A 67 -16.32 -9.67 -19.75
N PRO A 68 -15.81 -9.02 -18.68
CA PRO A 68 -14.78 -7.99 -18.70
C PRO A 68 -13.35 -8.47 -18.94
N SER A 69 -12.55 -7.69 -19.67
CA SER A 69 -11.09 -7.85 -19.80
C SER A 69 -10.36 -6.61 -20.33
N HIS A 70 -9.03 -6.63 -20.22
CA HIS A 70 -8.15 -5.76 -20.99
C HIS A 70 -7.55 -6.56 -22.14
N TRP A 71 -7.83 -6.18 -23.39
CA TRP A 71 -7.46 -7.03 -24.53
C TRP A 71 -5.94 -7.24 -24.68
N VAL A 72 -5.14 -6.32 -24.14
CA VAL A 72 -3.66 -6.39 -24.16
C VAL A 72 -3.12 -7.56 -23.34
N LEU A 73 -3.89 -8.03 -22.34
CA LEU A 73 -3.56 -9.23 -21.55
C LEU A 73 -4.03 -10.53 -22.23
N HIS A 74 -4.68 -10.42 -23.38
CA HIS A 74 -5.17 -11.54 -24.20
C HIS A 74 -4.47 -11.62 -25.57
N GLY A 75 -3.30 -10.99 -25.71
CA GLY A 75 -2.46 -11.08 -26.91
C GLY A 75 -2.79 -10.09 -28.02
N HIS A 76 -3.55 -9.03 -27.72
CA HIS A 76 -3.91 -7.99 -28.69
C HIS A 76 -3.16 -6.68 -28.42
N GLY A 77 -1.97 -6.51 -28.98
CA GLY A 77 -1.07 -5.44 -28.56
C GLY A 77 -0.34 -5.80 -27.27
N ALA A 78 0.03 -4.81 -26.47
CA ALA A 78 0.77 -5.04 -25.22
C ALA A 78 0.40 -3.98 -24.16
N PRO A 79 0.52 -4.32 -22.85
CA PRO A 79 0.49 -3.33 -21.77
C PRO A 79 1.55 -2.25 -21.97
N SER A 80 1.33 -1.07 -21.40
CA SER A 80 2.30 0.02 -21.39
C SER A 80 2.28 0.67 -20.01
N TYR A 81 3.44 0.82 -19.35
CA TYR A 81 3.53 1.53 -18.07
C TYR A 81 4.25 2.86 -18.23
N THR A 82 3.61 3.94 -17.76
CA THR A 82 4.25 5.24 -17.53
C THR A 82 3.75 5.79 -16.19
N ASN A 83 4.61 6.55 -15.52
CA ASN A 83 4.29 7.27 -14.28
C ASN A 83 3.74 8.66 -14.64
N LEU A 84 4.65 9.61 -14.92
CA LEU A 84 4.30 11.01 -15.14
C LEU A 84 4.05 11.37 -16.60
N GLN A 85 4.67 10.62 -17.52
CA GLN A 85 4.73 11.00 -18.94
C GLN A 85 3.59 10.34 -19.71
N TYR A 86 2.89 11.11 -20.55
CA TYR A 86 2.00 10.49 -21.53
C TYR A 86 2.79 9.62 -22.52
N PRO A 87 2.26 8.44 -22.91
CA PRO A 87 2.86 7.60 -23.96
C PRO A 87 2.59 8.14 -25.39
N PHE A 88 2.07 9.36 -25.51
CA PHE A 88 1.76 10.05 -26.76
C PHE A 88 2.05 11.56 -26.64
N PRO A 89 2.15 12.31 -27.76
CA PRO A 89 2.45 13.74 -27.71
C PRO A 89 1.40 14.55 -26.93
N ILE A 90 1.84 15.54 -26.15
CA ILE A 90 0.95 16.46 -25.44
C ILE A 90 0.41 17.52 -26.40
N ASP A 91 -0.72 17.22 -27.06
CA ASP A 91 -1.41 18.10 -28.01
C ASP A 91 -2.94 17.99 -27.84
N PRO A 92 -3.49 18.33 -26.66
CA PRO A 92 -4.92 18.17 -26.40
C PRO A 92 -5.77 19.02 -27.35
N PRO A 93 -6.94 18.52 -27.83
CA PRO A 93 -7.57 17.26 -27.45
C PRO A 93 -7.22 16.06 -28.36
N HIS A 94 -6.13 16.13 -29.12
CA HIS A 94 -5.85 15.18 -30.21
C HIS A 94 -5.14 13.91 -29.71
N PRO A 95 -5.71 12.69 -29.93
CA PRO A 95 -5.00 11.44 -29.70
C PRO A 95 -4.06 11.09 -30.88
N PRO A 96 -3.12 10.14 -30.70
CA PRO A 96 -2.25 9.67 -31.78
C PRO A 96 -3.01 8.96 -32.91
N GLU A 97 -2.40 8.87 -34.10
CA GLU A 97 -2.94 8.13 -35.25
C GLU A 97 -2.87 6.61 -35.04
N GLU A 98 -1.76 6.14 -34.44
CA GLU A 98 -1.55 4.78 -33.97
C GLU A 98 -2.39 4.54 -32.71
N ASN A 99 -3.67 4.23 -32.93
CA ASN A 99 -4.67 4.12 -31.88
C ASN A 99 -5.38 2.76 -31.92
N PRO A 100 -4.89 1.79 -31.12
CA PRO A 100 -5.51 0.48 -31.02
C PRO A 100 -7.00 0.57 -30.74
N THR A 101 -7.77 -0.13 -31.57
CA THR A 101 -9.24 -0.08 -31.59
C THR A 101 -9.80 -1.49 -31.58
N GLY A 102 -10.64 -1.78 -30.59
CA GLY A 102 -11.29 -3.07 -30.40
C GLY A 102 -12.78 -3.03 -30.75
N ASP A 103 -13.18 -3.81 -31.75
CA ASP A 103 -14.58 -4.05 -32.09
C ASP A 103 -15.07 -5.30 -31.36
N HIS A 104 -16.12 -5.17 -30.56
CA HIS A 104 -16.73 -6.25 -29.79
C HIS A 104 -18.16 -6.50 -30.27
N ARG A 105 -18.58 -7.76 -30.38
CA ARG A 105 -19.96 -8.17 -30.69
C ARG A 105 -20.44 -9.26 -29.74
N ARG A 106 -21.67 -9.13 -29.27
CA ARG A 106 -22.32 -10.10 -28.39
C ARG A 106 -23.79 -10.27 -28.77
N THR A 107 -24.17 -11.51 -29.07
CA THR A 107 -25.57 -11.88 -29.22
C THR A 107 -26.16 -12.30 -27.87
N PHE A 108 -27.39 -11.92 -27.57
CA PHE A 108 -28.07 -12.35 -26.34
C PHE A 108 -29.56 -12.54 -26.59
N GLU A 109 -30.16 -13.41 -25.79
CA GLU A 109 -31.60 -13.61 -25.78
C GLU A 109 -32.22 -12.74 -24.69
N LEU A 110 -33.20 -11.90 -25.05
CA LEU A 110 -33.92 -11.12 -24.06
C LEU A 110 -34.87 -12.05 -23.27
N PRO A 111 -34.67 -12.23 -21.94
CA PRO A 111 -35.46 -13.18 -21.17
C PRO A 111 -36.88 -12.65 -20.94
N SER A 112 -37.85 -13.55 -20.79
CA SER A 112 -39.26 -13.18 -20.56
C SER A 112 -39.50 -12.43 -19.25
N SER A 113 -38.52 -12.39 -18.34
CA SER A 113 -38.57 -11.53 -17.15
C SER A 113 -38.59 -10.03 -17.50
N PHE A 114 -38.23 -9.66 -18.73
CA PHE A 114 -38.26 -8.28 -19.23
C PHE A 114 -39.60 -7.92 -19.91
N ASP A 115 -40.51 -8.89 -20.12
CA ASP A 115 -41.78 -8.66 -20.84
C ASP A 115 -42.68 -7.60 -20.18
N ALA A 116 -42.57 -7.46 -18.85
CA ALA A 116 -43.33 -6.49 -18.06
C ALA A 116 -42.55 -5.20 -17.74
N ALA A 117 -41.36 -5.03 -18.31
CA ALA A 117 -40.53 -3.85 -18.08
C ALA A 117 -41.17 -2.61 -18.73
N GLY A 118 -41.21 -1.50 -17.99
CA GLY A 118 -41.57 -0.19 -18.51
C GLY A 118 -40.44 0.45 -19.32
N ARG A 119 -39.19 0.17 -18.96
CA ARG A 119 -37.98 0.55 -19.72
C ARG A 119 -36.92 -0.54 -19.63
N VAL A 120 -36.02 -0.60 -20.60
CA VAL A 120 -34.83 -1.47 -20.58
C VAL A 120 -33.59 -0.60 -20.69
N LEU A 121 -32.71 -0.67 -19.69
CA LEU A 121 -31.47 0.11 -19.66
C LEU A 121 -30.27 -0.79 -19.93
N LEU A 122 -29.31 -0.29 -20.70
CA LEU A 122 -27.99 -0.90 -20.88
C LEU A 122 -26.96 -0.13 -20.06
N ARG A 123 -26.27 -0.83 -19.15
CA ARG A 123 -25.26 -0.29 -18.25
C ARG A 123 -23.87 -0.83 -18.57
N PHE A 124 -22.88 0.06 -18.56
CA PHE A 124 -21.45 -0.25 -18.56
C PHE A 124 -20.83 0.30 -17.29
N ASP A 125 -20.16 -0.53 -16.49
CA ASP A 125 -19.52 -0.10 -15.22
C ASP A 125 -18.08 0.41 -15.40
N GLY A 126 -17.45 0.17 -16.56
CA GLY A 126 -16.10 0.65 -16.87
C GLY A 126 -15.58 0.19 -18.23
N VAL A 127 -15.14 1.15 -19.05
CA VAL A 127 -14.59 0.92 -20.39
C VAL A 127 -13.47 1.93 -20.68
N GLU A 128 -12.26 1.45 -20.96
CA GLU A 128 -11.09 2.30 -21.17
C GLU A 128 -10.76 2.47 -22.67
N SER A 129 -10.79 3.66 -23.28
CA SER A 129 -11.11 5.00 -22.72
C SER A 129 -12.27 5.75 -23.37
N HIS A 130 -12.56 5.47 -24.64
CA HIS A 130 -13.71 6.00 -25.36
C HIS A 130 -14.42 4.88 -26.09
N PHE A 131 -15.73 4.74 -25.86
CA PHE A 131 -16.51 3.67 -26.49
C PHE A 131 -17.79 4.16 -27.14
N ARG A 132 -18.19 3.46 -28.21
CA ARG A 132 -19.44 3.67 -28.95
C ARG A 132 -20.24 2.39 -28.97
N VAL A 133 -21.55 2.51 -28.87
CA VAL A 133 -22.46 1.37 -28.69
C VAL A 133 -23.54 1.35 -29.76
N TRP A 134 -23.78 0.18 -30.34
CA TRP A 134 -24.89 -0.09 -31.24
C TRP A 134 -25.67 -1.30 -30.74
N LEU A 135 -26.99 -1.26 -30.86
CA LEU A 135 -27.87 -2.37 -30.57
C LEU A 135 -28.74 -2.65 -31.79
N ASN A 136 -28.72 -3.90 -32.27
CA ASN A 136 -29.46 -4.34 -33.46
C ASN A 136 -29.24 -3.39 -34.65
N GLY A 137 -27.98 -3.05 -34.96
CA GLY A 137 -27.64 -2.15 -36.05
C GLY A 137 -27.81 -0.65 -35.79
N THR A 138 -28.46 -0.26 -34.69
CA THR A 138 -28.78 1.14 -34.40
C THR A 138 -27.81 1.73 -33.40
N LEU A 139 -27.22 2.89 -33.72
CA LEU A 139 -26.34 3.61 -32.80
C LEU A 139 -27.13 4.05 -31.56
N VAL A 140 -26.68 3.59 -30.39
CA VAL A 140 -27.22 3.97 -29.08
C VAL A 140 -26.58 5.26 -28.59
N GLY A 141 -25.24 5.34 -28.62
CA GLY A 141 -24.50 6.46 -28.08
C GLY A 141 -23.01 6.20 -27.91
N TRP A 142 -22.34 7.10 -27.19
CA TRP A 142 -20.93 6.99 -26.82
C TRP A 142 -20.63 7.69 -25.48
N SER A 143 -19.54 7.30 -24.82
CA SER A 143 -19.13 7.85 -23.52
C SER A 143 -17.62 7.75 -23.31
N THR A 144 -17.12 8.53 -22.33
CA THR A 144 -15.75 8.54 -21.80
C THR A 144 -15.78 8.47 -20.26
N GLY A 145 -14.62 8.54 -19.60
CA GLY A 145 -14.50 8.39 -18.15
C GLY A 145 -14.39 6.92 -17.79
N SER A 146 -13.19 6.38 -17.90
CA SER A 146 -12.94 4.95 -18.00
C SER A 146 -13.45 4.14 -16.82
N ARG A 147 -13.33 4.69 -15.60
CA ARG A 147 -13.70 4.01 -14.35
C ARG A 147 -15.08 4.40 -13.84
N LEU A 148 -15.87 5.09 -14.66
CA LEU A 148 -17.17 5.65 -14.29
C LEU A 148 -18.30 4.97 -15.06
N ALA A 149 -19.39 4.65 -14.37
CA ALA A 149 -20.52 3.98 -15.00
C ALA A 149 -21.25 4.87 -16.03
N THR A 150 -21.84 4.24 -17.05
CA THR A 150 -22.71 4.88 -18.04
C THR A 150 -23.94 4.02 -18.30
N GLU A 151 -25.12 4.64 -18.40
CA GLU A 151 -26.36 3.96 -18.75
C GLU A 151 -27.02 4.59 -19.99
N PHE A 152 -27.67 3.76 -20.80
CA PHE A 152 -28.45 4.15 -21.98
C PHE A 152 -29.85 3.53 -21.91
N ASP A 153 -30.87 4.29 -22.27
CA ASP A 153 -32.21 3.72 -22.51
C ASP A 153 -32.24 3.04 -23.88
N VAL A 154 -32.49 1.73 -23.89
CA VAL A 154 -32.54 0.91 -25.10
C VAL A 154 -33.92 0.28 -25.32
N THR A 155 -34.95 0.79 -24.64
CA THR A 155 -36.32 0.25 -24.65
C THR A 155 -36.86 0.05 -26.06
N ASP A 156 -36.69 1.06 -26.93
CA ASP A 156 -37.19 1.02 -28.31
C ASP A 156 -36.31 0.19 -29.27
N LEU A 157 -35.15 -0.28 -28.81
CA LEU A 157 -34.14 -0.95 -29.62
C LEU A 157 -34.04 -2.45 -29.33
N VAL A 158 -34.36 -2.89 -28.11
CA VAL A 158 -34.44 -4.31 -27.76
C VAL A 158 -35.66 -4.97 -28.39
N ARG A 159 -35.57 -6.27 -28.67
CA ARG A 159 -36.68 -7.07 -29.20
C ARG A 159 -36.79 -8.43 -28.52
N PRO A 160 -37.97 -9.08 -28.51
CA PRO A 160 -38.09 -10.45 -28.05
C PRO A 160 -37.17 -11.40 -28.82
N GLY A 161 -36.55 -12.34 -28.11
CA GLY A 161 -35.59 -13.28 -28.68
C GLY A 161 -34.18 -12.70 -28.86
N ALA A 162 -33.53 -13.04 -29.97
CA ALA A 162 -32.14 -12.68 -30.24
C ALA A 162 -31.94 -11.17 -30.52
N ASN A 163 -30.98 -10.60 -29.82
CA ASN A 163 -30.46 -9.25 -29.98
C ASN A 163 -28.94 -9.30 -30.20
N GLU A 164 -28.40 -8.27 -30.84
CA GLU A 164 -26.97 -8.13 -31.09
C GLU A 164 -26.47 -6.77 -30.58
N LEU A 165 -25.55 -6.81 -29.61
CA LEU A 165 -24.83 -5.67 -29.10
C LEU A 165 -23.47 -5.58 -29.79
N ALA A 166 -23.13 -4.39 -30.31
CA ALA A 166 -21.82 -4.11 -30.88
C ALA A 166 -21.20 -2.90 -30.18
N VAL A 167 -19.93 -3.00 -29.79
CA VAL A 167 -19.21 -1.95 -29.06
C VAL A 167 -17.84 -1.73 -29.68
N ARG A 168 -17.53 -0.49 -30.05
CA ARG A 168 -16.18 -0.10 -30.46
C ARG A 168 -15.51 0.64 -29.32
N VAL A 169 -14.31 0.22 -28.96
CA VAL A 169 -13.50 0.84 -27.91
C VAL A 169 -12.18 1.32 -28.52
N HIS A 170 -11.79 2.54 -28.21
CA HIS A 170 -10.50 3.13 -28.59
C HIS A 170 -9.63 3.25 -27.34
N GLN A 171 -8.35 2.86 -27.46
CA GLN A 171 -7.38 3.01 -26.39
C GLN A 171 -7.13 4.49 -26.08
N TRP A 172 -6.85 5.28 -27.11
CA TRP A 172 -6.55 6.71 -26.97
C TRP A 172 -7.73 7.58 -27.40
N SER A 173 -7.99 8.63 -26.64
CA SER A 173 -8.96 9.67 -26.96
C SER A 173 -8.59 10.97 -26.26
N ALA A 174 -9.37 12.04 -26.49
CA ALA A 174 -9.29 13.25 -25.67
C ALA A 174 -9.35 12.94 -24.17
N ALA A 175 -10.16 11.96 -23.74
CA ALA A 175 -10.27 11.58 -22.33
C ALA A 175 -8.98 10.99 -21.74
N SER A 176 -8.06 10.47 -22.56
CA SER A 176 -6.77 9.97 -22.09
C SER A 176 -5.90 11.07 -21.46
N TYR A 177 -6.08 12.34 -21.86
CA TYR A 177 -5.44 13.49 -21.20
C TYR A 177 -5.96 13.74 -19.78
N LEU A 178 -7.06 13.10 -19.36
CA LEU A 178 -7.64 13.23 -18.01
C LEU A 178 -7.39 11.98 -17.17
N GLU A 179 -6.62 11.01 -17.68
CA GLU A 179 -6.47 9.67 -17.11
C GLU A 179 -5.00 9.25 -17.11
N ASP A 180 -4.11 10.15 -16.70
CA ASP A 180 -2.66 9.98 -16.63
C ASP A 180 -2.18 9.47 -15.26
N GLN A 181 -2.92 8.50 -14.71
CA GLN A 181 -2.53 7.87 -13.44
C GLN A 181 -1.21 7.12 -13.57
N ASP A 182 -0.40 7.12 -12.50
CA ASP A 182 0.78 6.25 -12.35
C ASP A 182 0.36 4.78 -12.25
N GLN A 183 0.16 4.15 -13.41
CA GLN A 183 -0.28 2.76 -13.55
C GLN A 183 -0.12 2.26 -14.99
N TRP A 184 -0.48 1.00 -15.24
CA TRP A 184 -0.57 0.46 -16.59
C TRP A 184 -1.70 1.10 -17.42
N TRP A 185 -1.42 1.44 -18.68
CA TRP A 185 -2.42 1.70 -19.71
C TRP A 185 -2.97 0.37 -20.24
N LEU A 186 -4.26 0.07 -19.95
CA LEU A 186 -4.88 -1.22 -20.22
C LEU A 186 -6.28 -0.99 -20.82
N PRO A 187 -6.41 -0.87 -22.15
CA PRO A 187 -7.69 -0.61 -22.78
C PRO A 187 -8.60 -1.85 -22.79
N GLY A 188 -9.92 -1.64 -22.80
CA GLY A 188 -10.91 -2.70 -22.85
C GLY A 188 -12.21 -2.40 -22.11
N ILE A 189 -13.19 -3.29 -22.28
CA ILE A 189 -14.40 -3.32 -21.44
C ILE A 189 -14.01 -4.12 -20.19
N PHE A 190 -13.56 -3.46 -19.14
CA PHE A 190 -12.90 -4.11 -18.00
C PHE A 190 -13.78 -4.26 -16.76
N ARG A 191 -15.02 -3.77 -16.80
CA ARG A 191 -16.07 -4.04 -15.79
C ARG A 191 -17.37 -4.50 -16.47
N ASP A 192 -18.36 -4.79 -15.64
CA ASP A 192 -19.62 -5.40 -16.04
C ASP A 192 -20.37 -4.64 -17.14
N VAL A 193 -21.01 -5.42 -18.01
CA VAL A 193 -22.02 -4.96 -18.95
C VAL A 193 -23.34 -5.62 -18.58
N THR A 194 -24.40 -4.83 -18.32
CA THR A 194 -25.65 -5.36 -17.78
C THR A 194 -26.87 -4.73 -18.43
N LEU A 195 -27.90 -5.52 -18.72
CA LEU A 195 -29.24 -5.03 -19.02
C LEU A 195 -30.11 -5.02 -17.76
N LEU A 196 -30.85 -3.94 -17.56
CA LEU A 196 -31.74 -3.74 -16.41
C LEU A 196 -33.17 -3.54 -16.89
N ALA A 197 -34.09 -4.39 -16.43
CA ALA A 197 -35.51 -4.29 -16.72
C ALA A 197 -36.16 -3.37 -15.67
N ARG A 198 -36.44 -2.12 -16.03
CA ARG A 198 -37.03 -1.14 -15.11
C ARG A 198 -38.54 -1.34 -15.07
N PRO A 199 -39.14 -1.53 -13.88
CA PRO A 199 -40.58 -1.71 -13.76
C PRO A 199 -41.35 -0.41 -14.07
N THR A 200 -42.69 -0.48 -14.13
CA THR A 200 -43.54 0.69 -14.46
C THR A 200 -43.68 1.69 -13.31
N ALA A 201 -43.42 1.28 -12.08
CA ALA A 201 -43.28 2.13 -10.91
C ALA A 201 -41.85 2.02 -10.34
N PRO A 202 -40.82 2.52 -11.04
CA PRO A 202 -39.42 2.34 -10.64
C PRO A 202 -39.02 3.23 -9.46
N ILE A 203 -37.90 2.87 -8.85
CA ILE A 203 -37.05 3.70 -8.00
C ILE A 203 -35.78 3.96 -8.82
N ASP A 204 -35.70 5.11 -9.48
CA ASP A 204 -34.57 5.42 -10.36
C ASP A 204 -33.34 5.87 -9.60
N ASP A 205 -33.47 6.69 -8.56
CA ASP A 205 -32.35 7.06 -7.70
C ASP A 205 -32.80 7.26 -6.25
N VAL A 206 -31.87 6.99 -5.34
CA VAL A 206 -32.05 7.28 -3.92
C VAL A 206 -30.73 7.80 -3.35
N PHE A 207 -30.81 8.92 -2.64
CA PHE A 207 -29.80 9.36 -1.71
C PHE A 207 -30.37 9.27 -0.30
N VAL A 208 -29.84 8.37 0.52
CA VAL A 208 -30.14 8.29 1.94
C VAL A 208 -28.96 8.81 2.74
N ARG A 209 -29.22 9.70 3.70
CA ARG A 209 -28.24 10.10 4.70
C ARG A 209 -28.65 9.58 6.07
N ALA A 210 -27.75 8.85 6.70
CA ALA A 210 -27.90 8.29 8.03
C ALA A 210 -26.93 8.98 9.01
N GLY A 211 -27.39 10.10 9.60
CA GLY A 211 -26.62 10.86 10.58
C GLY A 211 -26.75 10.29 11.98
N TRP A 212 -25.70 10.45 12.80
CA TRP A 212 -25.70 10.05 14.22
C TRP A 212 -25.33 11.22 15.13
N ARG A 213 -25.99 11.31 16.28
CA ARG A 213 -25.59 12.22 17.37
C ARG A 213 -25.76 11.54 18.72
N ALA A 214 -24.92 11.94 19.68
CA ALA A 214 -25.08 11.51 21.07
C ALA A 214 -26.44 11.98 21.63
N THR A 215 -27.04 11.16 22.50
CA THR A 215 -28.28 11.52 23.19
C THR A 215 -28.06 12.72 24.11
N LEU A 216 -29.04 13.62 24.19
CA LEU A 216 -28.96 14.81 25.05
C LEU A 216 -28.74 14.42 26.52
N GLY A 217 -27.60 14.85 27.09
CA GLY A 217 -27.22 14.59 28.48
C GLY A 217 -26.19 13.48 28.70
N THR A 218 -25.73 12.80 27.65
CA THR A 218 -24.58 11.86 27.69
C THR A 218 -23.28 12.54 27.23
N ALA A 219 -22.14 11.83 27.35
CA ALA A 219 -20.90 12.28 26.72
C ALA A 219 -21.11 12.46 25.20
N ALA A 220 -20.40 13.41 24.58
CA ALA A 220 -20.60 13.79 23.19
C ALA A 220 -20.01 12.82 22.14
N SER A 221 -19.63 11.59 22.55
CA SER A 221 -18.76 10.71 21.76
C SER A 221 -19.34 9.30 21.60
N ALA A 222 -19.26 8.73 20.40
CA ALA A 222 -19.72 7.37 20.04
C ALA A 222 -18.85 6.20 20.56
N GLY A 223 -17.88 6.44 21.44
CA GLY A 223 -16.96 5.41 21.89
C GLY A 223 -17.65 4.32 22.71
N THR A 224 -17.07 3.12 22.78
CA THR A 224 -17.53 2.11 23.74
C THR A 224 -17.10 2.50 25.14
N ALA A 225 -18.04 2.52 26.08
CA ALA A 225 -17.77 2.79 27.48
C ALA A 225 -16.91 1.68 28.12
N ALA A 226 -16.37 1.93 29.32
CA ALA A 226 -15.63 0.94 30.12
C ALA A 226 -16.45 -0.32 30.48
N SER A 227 -17.76 -0.33 30.20
CA SER A 227 -18.62 -1.52 30.28
C SER A 227 -18.41 -2.51 29.11
N GLY A 228 -17.71 -2.11 28.05
CA GLY A 228 -17.52 -2.88 26.82
C GLY A 228 -18.70 -2.84 25.85
N ARG A 229 -19.72 -2.03 26.12
CA ARG A 229 -20.87 -1.85 25.22
C ARG A 229 -20.70 -0.60 24.35
N PRO A 230 -21.04 -0.65 23.06
CA PRO A 230 -21.16 0.56 22.23
C PRO A 230 -22.14 1.54 22.88
N GLU A 231 -21.79 2.83 22.86
CA GLU A 231 -22.75 3.87 23.21
C GLU A 231 -23.77 4.00 22.08
N THR A 232 -25.05 4.09 22.45
CA THR A 232 -26.14 4.36 21.51
C THR A 232 -26.49 5.84 21.53
N GLY A 233 -27.04 6.32 20.42
CA GLY A 233 -27.45 7.72 20.26
C GLY A 233 -28.77 7.86 19.51
N THR A 234 -29.03 9.09 19.07
CA THR A 234 -30.14 9.40 18.16
C THR A 234 -29.63 9.32 16.72
N GLY A 235 -30.23 8.44 15.92
CA GLY A 235 -30.04 8.42 14.47
C GLY A 235 -31.05 9.31 13.76
N THR A 236 -30.62 9.95 12.67
CA THR A 236 -31.48 10.76 11.79
C THR A 236 -31.33 10.26 10.36
N ILE A 237 -32.45 9.84 9.74
CA ILE A 237 -32.51 9.41 8.35
C ILE A 237 -33.15 10.52 7.53
N THR A 238 -32.49 10.96 6.46
CA THR A 238 -33.02 11.95 5.50
C THR A 238 -32.83 11.46 4.07
N PHE A 239 -33.66 11.99 3.17
CA PHE A 239 -33.66 11.63 1.75
C PHE A 239 -33.41 12.88 0.90
N PRO A 240 -32.15 13.32 0.70
CA PRO A 240 -31.86 14.44 -0.21
C PRO A 240 -32.33 14.21 -1.65
N THR A 241 -32.47 12.94 -2.06
CA THR A 241 -32.99 12.55 -3.37
C THR A 241 -33.81 11.27 -3.20
N LEU A 242 -35.05 11.29 -3.70
CA LEU A 242 -35.91 10.11 -3.81
C LEU A 242 -36.66 10.19 -5.15
N ASP A 243 -36.03 9.69 -6.20
CA ASP A 243 -36.63 9.62 -7.54
C ASP A 243 -37.34 8.27 -7.69
N ALA A 244 -38.63 8.24 -7.37
CA ALA A 244 -39.44 7.02 -7.37
C ALA A 244 -40.91 7.32 -7.67
N VAL A 245 -41.64 6.30 -8.15
CA VAL A 245 -43.08 6.39 -8.34
C VAL A 245 -43.82 6.08 -7.03
N PHE A 246 -44.52 7.07 -6.49
CA PHE A 246 -45.28 6.96 -5.25
C PHE A 246 -46.60 6.16 -5.42
N PRO A 247 -47.09 5.47 -4.36
CA PRO A 247 -46.59 5.48 -2.98
C PRO A 247 -45.28 4.69 -2.77
N VAL A 248 -44.47 5.16 -1.84
CA VAL A 248 -43.17 4.56 -1.46
C VAL A 248 -43.21 4.13 0.00
N ARG A 249 -42.81 2.89 0.30
CA ARG A 249 -42.61 2.38 1.66
C ARG A 249 -41.12 2.30 1.97
N PHE A 250 -40.69 2.87 3.08
CA PHE A 250 -39.34 2.76 3.62
C PHE A 250 -39.37 2.03 4.97
N ALA A 251 -38.52 1.02 5.14
CA ALA A 251 -38.46 0.23 6.37
C ALA A 251 -37.01 -0.02 6.82
N VAL A 252 -36.79 0.03 8.14
CA VAL A 252 -35.57 -0.41 8.83
C VAL A 252 -36.00 -1.29 10.00
N PRO A 253 -36.19 -2.61 9.78
CA PRO A 253 -36.83 -3.49 10.75
C PRO A 253 -36.16 -3.52 12.13
N ASP A 254 -34.83 -3.56 12.17
CA ASP A 254 -34.03 -3.58 13.40
C ASP A 254 -34.22 -2.33 14.27
N LEU A 255 -34.66 -1.23 13.67
CA LEU A 255 -34.91 0.05 14.32
C LEU A 255 -36.41 0.34 14.51
N GLY A 256 -37.29 -0.57 14.09
CA GLY A 256 -38.74 -0.39 14.17
C GLY A 256 -39.28 0.72 13.26
N VAL A 257 -38.53 1.12 12.22
CA VAL A 257 -38.97 2.11 11.23
C VAL A 257 -39.77 1.41 10.14
N ASP A 258 -40.99 1.88 9.90
CA ASP A 258 -41.86 1.44 8.79
C ASP A 258 -42.79 2.60 8.43
N VAL A 259 -42.46 3.31 7.34
CA VAL A 259 -43.16 4.53 6.91
C VAL A 259 -43.58 4.38 5.45
N THR A 260 -44.78 4.83 5.13
CA THR A 260 -45.28 4.91 3.75
C THR A 260 -45.61 6.35 3.42
N TRP A 261 -44.99 6.88 2.36
CA TRP A 261 -45.26 8.19 1.79
C TRP A 261 -46.19 8.03 0.58
N ALA A 262 -47.27 8.80 0.54
CA ALA A 262 -48.23 8.74 -0.55
C ALA A 262 -47.81 9.64 -1.73
N THR A 263 -47.05 10.70 -1.43
CA THR A 263 -46.54 11.70 -2.36
C THR A 263 -45.14 12.15 -1.93
N GLU A 264 -44.43 12.82 -2.84
CA GLU A 264 -43.10 13.39 -2.55
C GLU A 264 -43.13 14.38 -1.38
N ASP A 265 -44.20 15.18 -1.25
CA ASP A 265 -44.38 16.14 -0.15
C ASP A 265 -44.50 15.48 1.24
N ASP A 266 -44.80 14.18 1.31
CA ASP A 266 -44.91 13.45 2.57
C ASP A 266 -43.52 13.02 3.11
N VAL A 267 -42.47 13.07 2.30
CA VAL A 267 -41.12 12.61 2.67
C VAL A 267 -40.54 13.56 3.71
N ALA A 268 -40.30 13.03 4.91
CA ALA A 268 -39.82 13.80 6.05
C ALA A 268 -38.66 13.08 6.76
N PRO A 269 -37.77 13.81 7.47
CA PRO A 269 -36.73 13.21 8.28
C PRO A 269 -37.31 12.25 9.33
N ILE A 270 -36.63 11.12 9.55
CA ILE A 270 -36.99 10.12 10.56
C ILE A 270 -35.94 10.15 11.67
N GLU A 271 -36.36 10.38 12.92
CA GLU A 271 -35.50 10.25 14.11
C GLU A 271 -35.75 8.92 14.81
N VAL A 272 -34.67 8.24 15.23
CA VAL A 272 -34.71 6.96 15.95
C VAL A 272 -33.74 7.00 17.12
N GLU A 273 -34.18 6.60 18.31
CA GLU A 273 -33.33 6.47 19.49
C GLU A 273 -32.71 5.06 19.60
N GLY A 274 -31.58 4.96 20.30
CA GLY A 274 -30.93 3.66 20.55
C GLY A 274 -30.10 3.14 19.39
N VAL A 275 -29.66 4.02 18.48
CA VAL A 275 -28.88 3.67 17.30
C VAL A 275 -27.40 3.53 17.66
N GLU A 276 -26.81 2.39 17.29
CA GLU A 276 -25.37 2.17 17.36
C GLU A 276 -24.70 2.84 16.14
N PRO A 277 -23.66 3.66 16.36
CA PRO A 277 -22.97 4.37 15.28
C PRO A 277 -22.07 3.45 14.46
N TRP A 278 -21.91 3.77 13.17
CA TRP A 278 -20.93 3.15 12.30
C TRP A 278 -19.55 3.82 12.45
N SER A 279 -18.49 3.00 12.46
CA SER A 279 -17.09 3.43 12.36
C SER A 279 -16.23 2.33 11.71
N ALA A 280 -15.00 2.63 11.31
CA ALA A 280 -14.08 1.62 10.76
C ALA A 280 -13.71 0.49 11.76
N GLU A 281 -13.92 0.71 13.06
CA GLU A 281 -13.65 -0.28 14.11
C GLU A 281 -14.90 -1.05 14.54
N LEU A 282 -16.05 -0.37 14.50
CA LEU A 282 -17.37 -0.93 14.82
C LEU A 282 -18.31 -0.65 13.62
N PRO A 283 -18.22 -1.44 12.54
CA PRO A 283 -18.94 -1.18 11.29
C PRO A 283 -20.40 -1.65 11.36
N LYS A 284 -21.18 -1.09 12.29
CA LYS A 284 -22.59 -1.47 12.46
C LYS A 284 -23.41 -0.98 11.26
N LEU A 285 -24.01 -1.93 10.54
CA LEU A 285 -24.96 -1.69 9.46
C LEU A 285 -26.37 -2.13 9.88
N TYR A 286 -27.37 -1.41 9.38
CA TYR A 286 -28.78 -1.71 9.50
C TYR A 286 -29.38 -1.92 8.11
N ASP A 287 -29.98 -3.08 7.88
CA ASP A 287 -30.66 -3.38 6.61
C ASP A 287 -31.92 -2.51 6.49
N ALA A 288 -32.05 -1.85 5.34
CA ALA A 288 -33.17 -1.01 4.99
C ALA A 288 -33.73 -1.38 3.63
N THR A 289 -35.04 -1.21 3.45
CA THR A 289 -35.70 -1.42 2.16
C THR A 289 -36.53 -0.21 1.77
N LEU A 290 -36.55 0.07 0.47
CA LEU A 290 -37.38 1.07 -0.16
C LEU A 290 -38.19 0.38 -1.27
N SER A 291 -39.53 0.42 -1.20
CA SER A 291 -40.40 -0.30 -2.13
C SER A 291 -41.50 0.58 -2.71
N THR A 292 -41.83 0.38 -3.98
CA THR A 292 -42.96 1.02 -4.71
C THR A 292 -44.05 0.01 -5.10
N GLY A 293 -45.26 0.48 -5.39
CA GLY A 293 -46.40 -0.35 -5.84
C GLY A 293 -47.54 -0.49 -4.82
N THR A 294 -48.75 -0.84 -5.30
CA THR A 294 -50.02 -0.60 -4.58
C THR A 294 -50.36 -1.53 -3.41
N ASP A 295 -49.59 -2.59 -3.14
CA ASP A 295 -49.81 -3.45 -1.97
C ASP A 295 -48.48 -3.68 -1.20
N ALA A 296 -48.50 -3.40 0.11
CA ALA A 296 -47.36 -3.44 1.05
C ALA A 296 -46.81 -4.85 1.35
N GLY A 297 -46.60 -5.67 0.32
CA GLY A 297 -46.09 -7.03 0.39
C GLY A 297 -45.64 -7.63 -0.95
N GLY A 298 -45.43 -6.80 -1.98
CA GLY A 298 -45.00 -7.22 -3.32
C GLY A 298 -46.18 -7.47 -4.25
N ALA A 299 -46.36 -6.60 -5.24
CA ALA A 299 -47.31 -6.81 -6.34
C ALA A 299 -46.87 -6.10 -7.63
N ALA A 300 -47.33 -6.65 -8.75
CA ALA A 300 -46.89 -6.43 -10.13
C ALA A 300 -46.61 -4.97 -10.51
N GLY A 301 -45.39 -4.72 -11.02
CA GLY A 301 -44.99 -3.44 -11.62
C GLY A 301 -44.25 -2.47 -10.68
N GLY A 302 -43.99 -2.85 -9.42
CA GLY A 302 -43.13 -2.09 -8.48
C GLY A 302 -41.66 -2.55 -8.45
N GLU A 303 -40.87 -1.89 -7.61
CA GLU A 303 -39.44 -2.15 -7.38
C GLU A 303 -39.15 -2.15 -5.87
N THR A 304 -38.22 -2.99 -5.42
CA THR A 304 -37.61 -2.91 -4.08
C THR A 304 -36.11 -2.72 -4.18
N VAL A 305 -35.62 -1.65 -3.57
CA VAL A 305 -34.19 -1.38 -3.36
C VAL A 305 -33.80 -1.74 -1.93
N SER A 306 -32.71 -2.49 -1.80
CA SER A 306 -32.08 -2.84 -0.52
C SER A 306 -30.88 -1.93 -0.26
N LEU A 307 -30.79 -1.39 0.96
CA LEU A 307 -29.71 -0.52 1.42
C LEU A 307 -29.15 -1.06 2.74
N ARG A 308 -27.89 -0.74 3.04
CA ARG A 308 -27.26 -0.97 4.35
C ARG A 308 -26.85 0.36 4.95
N LEU A 309 -27.53 0.78 6.00
CA LEU A 309 -27.33 2.09 6.61
C LEU A 309 -26.30 2.01 7.73
N GLY A 310 -25.18 2.70 7.58
CA GLY A 310 -24.22 2.98 8.66
C GLY A 310 -24.42 4.39 9.20
N PHE A 311 -24.91 4.51 10.43
CA PHE A 311 -25.23 5.81 11.03
C PHE A 311 -23.95 6.52 11.50
N ARG A 312 -23.57 7.61 10.84
CA ARG A 312 -22.37 8.38 11.21
C ARG A 312 -22.42 9.82 10.72
N THR A 313 -21.80 10.72 11.47
CA THR A 313 -21.70 12.15 11.12
C THR A 313 -20.25 12.55 10.96
N VAL A 314 -19.89 13.08 9.78
CA VAL A 314 -18.59 13.71 9.52
C VAL A 314 -18.70 15.20 9.80
N SER A 315 -17.68 15.80 10.40
CA SER A 315 -17.61 17.25 10.57
C SER A 315 -16.17 17.73 10.67
N ILE A 316 -15.93 18.97 10.24
CA ILE A 316 -14.67 19.67 10.50
C ILE A 316 -14.94 20.79 11.51
N VAL A 317 -14.22 20.77 12.64
CA VAL A 317 -14.31 21.81 13.68
C VAL A 317 -12.93 22.42 13.86
N GLY A 318 -12.73 23.59 13.26
CA GLY A 318 -11.40 24.20 13.16
C GLY A 318 -10.46 23.31 12.35
N ASP A 319 -9.36 22.90 12.96
CA ASP A 319 -8.32 22.09 12.33
C ASP A 319 -8.42 20.59 12.69
N ARG A 320 -9.66 20.12 12.91
CA ARG A 320 -9.96 18.74 13.31
C ARG A 320 -11.01 18.12 12.41
N PHE A 321 -10.64 17.03 11.76
CA PHE A 321 -11.56 16.10 11.08
C PHE A 321 -12.15 15.13 12.11
N LEU A 322 -13.47 15.19 12.27
CA LEU A 322 -14.22 14.43 13.27
C LEU A 322 -15.23 13.48 12.63
N VAL A 323 -15.34 12.27 13.17
CA VAL A 323 -16.46 11.37 12.92
C VAL A 323 -17.14 11.04 14.25
N ASN A 324 -18.46 11.20 14.31
CA ASN A 324 -19.26 10.96 15.52
C ASN A 324 -18.73 11.74 16.76
N GLY A 325 -18.25 12.97 16.50
CA GLY A 325 -17.71 13.88 17.52
C GLY A 325 -16.24 13.69 17.85
N GLU A 326 -15.54 12.71 17.25
CA GLU A 326 -14.19 12.32 17.63
C GLU A 326 -13.16 12.40 16.51
N ARG A 327 -11.92 12.76 16.87
CA ARG A 327 -10.81 12.92 15.91
C ARG A 327 -10.46 11.57 15.28
N VAL A 328 -10.52 11.50 13.96
CA VAL A 328 -10.03 10.35 13.19
C VAL A 328 -8.52 10.47 12.98
N VAL A 329 -7.79 9.36 13.13
CA VAL A 329 -6.43 9.22 12.61
C VAL A 329 -6.48 8.14 11.53
N PHE A 330 -6.12 8.52 10.31
CA PHE A 330 -6.03 7.66 9.16
C PHE A 330 -4.70 6.89 9.21
N HIS A 331 -4.82 5.58 9.36
CA HIS A 331 -3.73 4.63 9.13
C HIS A 331 -4.09 3.91 7.83
N GLY A 332 -3.91 4.63 6.73
CA GLY A 332 -4.45 4.26 5.43
C GLY A 332 -3.41 3.76 4.44
N VAL A 333 -3.92 3.27 3.31
CA VAL A 333 -3.15 2.93 2.11
C VAL A 333 -3.85 3.47 0.87
N ASN A 334 -3.07 3.87 -0.14
CA ASN A 334 -3.57 4.08 -1.50
C ASN A 334 -3.78 2.70 -2.14
N ARG A 335 -4.90 2.52 -2.83
CA ARG A 335 -5.29 1.23 -3.41
C ARG A 335 -5.81 1.40 -4.83
N HIS A 336 -4.99 0.97 -5.79
CA HIS A 336 -5.44 0.68 -7.15
C HIS A 336 -6.18 -0.67 -7.22
N GLU A 337 -6.99 -0.85 -8.26
CA GLU A 337 -7.47 -2.18 -8.65
C GLU A 337 -6.44 -2.83 -9.56
N THR A 338 -5.79 -3.88 -9.07
CA THR A 338 -4.72 -4.55 -9.80
C THR A 338 -4.76 -6.06 -9.56
N HIS A 339 -4.35 -6.81 -10.57
CA HIS A 339 -4.22 -8.26 -10.51
C HIS A 339 -3.21 -8.71 -11.58
N PRO A 340 -2.20 -9.54 -11.26
CA PRO A 340 -1.10 -9.84 -12.18
C PRO A 340 -1.52 -10.44 -13.53
N VAL A 341 -2.64 -11.15 -13.56
CA VAL A 341 -3.17 -11.81 -14.76
C VAL A 341 -4.35 -11.08 -15.38
N ARG A 342 -5.03 -10.21 -14.61
CA ARG A 342 -6.34 -9.66 -14.99
C ARG A 342 -6.32 -8.14 -15.13
N GLY A 343 -5.23 -7.45 -14.79
CA GLY A 343 -5.19 -6.00 -14.76
C GLY A 343 -6.19 -5.45 -13.74
N ARG A 344 -7.07 -4.54 -14.17
CA ARG A 344 -8.09 -3.89 -13.31
C ARG A 344 -9.42 -4.63 -13.22
N VAL A 345 -9.54 -5.83 -13.79
CA VAL A 345 -10.81 -6.57 -13.73
C VAL A 345 -11.09 -7.03 -12.31
N PHE A 346 -12.26 -6.63 -11.79
CA PHE A 346 -12.68 -6.91 -10.42
C PHE A 346 -12.93 -8.41 -10.18
N ASP A 347 -12.53 -8.85 -8.99
CA ASP A 347 -12.83 -10.17 -8.43
C ASP A 347 -13.15 -10.01 -6.94
N GLU A 348 -14.37 -10.38 -6.53
CA GLU A 348 -14.85 -10.13 -5.16
C GLU A 348 -14.06 -10.94 -4.14
N GLU A 349 -13.66 -12.17 -4.47
CA GLU A 349 -12.89 -13.03 -3.56
C GLU A 349 -11.51 -12.41 -3.27
N HIS A 350 -10.78 -12.04 -4.33
CA HIS A 350 -9.50 -11.34 -4.20
C HIS A 350 -9.67 -10.01 -3.45
N ALA A 351 -10.63 -9.16 -3.82
CA ALA A 351 -10.84 -7.87 -3.14
C ALA A 351 -11.16 -8.04 -1.64
N ARG A 352 -11.98 -9.03 -1.27
CA ARG A 352 -12.28 -9.32 0.14
C ARG A 352 -11.06 -9.84 0.89
N ALA A 353 -10.27 -10.72 0.27
CA ALA A 353 -9.04 -11.24 0.88
C ALA A 353 -7.99 -10.14 1.09
N ASP A 354 -7.87 -9.25 0.10
CA ASP A 354 -7.01 -8.07 0.05
C ASP A 354 -7.34 -7.08 1.18
N MET A 355 -8.61 -6.70 1.30
CA MET A 355 -9.09 -5.83 2.37
C MET A 355 -9.00 -6.51 3.76
N ALA A 356 -9.19 -7.83 3.84
CA ALA A 356 -8.97 -8.54 5.10
C ALA A 356 -7.47 -8.54 5.50
N LEU A 357 -6.55 -8.58 4.53
CA LEU A 357 -5.11 -8.47 4.78
C LEU A 357 -4.74 -7.07 5.31
N MET A 358 -5.37 -6.02 4.78
CA MET A 358 -5.25 -4.66 5.31
C MET A 358 -5.66 -4.60 6.80
N LYS A 359 -6.85 -5.13 7.17
CA LYS A 359 -7.30 -5.15 8.57
C LYS A 359 -6.34 -5.93 9.48
N ARG A 360 -5.78 -7.05 9.00
CA ARG A 360 -4.76 -7.84 9.72
C ARG A 360 -3.44 -7.10 9.96
N HIS A 361 -3.22 -5.98 9.29
CA HIS A 361 -2.04 -5.13 9.44
C HIS A 361 -2.41 -3.73 9.96
N ASN A 362 -3.51 -3.64 10.71
CA ASN A 362 -3.98 -2.43 11.39
C ASN A 362 -4.37 -1.26 10.47
N VAL A 363 -4.51 -1.49 9.15
CA VAL A 363 -5.04 -0.48 8.22
C VAL A 363 -6.50 -0.20 8.57
N ASN A 364 -6.86 1.09 8.67
CA ASN A 364 -8.22 1.54 8.96
C ASN A 364 -8.84 2.41 7.86
N ALA A 365 -8.07 2.77 6.84
CA ALA A 365 -8.52 3.69 5.79
C ALA A 365 -8.00 3.30 4.40
N ILE A 366 -8.75 3.65 3.35
CA ILE A 366 -8.39 3.44 1.95
C ILE A 366 -8.60 4.75 1.18
N ARG A 367 -7.62 5.17 0.39
CA ARG A 367 -7.81 6.13 -0.70
C ARG A 367 -7.89 5.35 -2.00
N THR A 368 -8.93 5.59 -2.81
CA THR A 368 -9.15 4.86 -4.07
C THR A 368 -8.34 5.52 -5.20
N SER A 369 -7.02 5.40 -5.12
CA SER A 369 -6.08 6.02 -6.06
C SER A 369 -6.26 5.44 -7.49
N HIS A 370 -6.48 6.25 -8.53
CA HIS A 370 -6.99 7.63 -8.51
C HIS A 370 -8.29 7.73 -9.29
N TYR A 371 -9.26 6.90 -8.89
CA TYR A 371 -10.55 6.76 -9.53
C TYR A 371 -11.51 5.94 -8.67
N PRO A 372 -12.83 5.98 -8.93
CA PRO A 372 -13.76 5.15 -8.20
C PRO A 372 -13.49 3.65 -8.47
N PRO A 373 -13.43 2.80 -7.43
CA PRO A 373 -13.20 1.37 -7.59
C PRO A 373 -14.44 0.71 -8.20
N HIS A 374 -14.40 -0.61 -8.43
CA HIS A 374 -15.61 -1.35 -8.71
C HIS A 374 -16.65 -1.10 -7.59
N PRO A 375 -17.94 -0.85 -7.90
CA PRO A 375 -18.91 -0.41 -6.89
C PRO A 375 -19.03 -1.37 -5.69
N ARG A 376 -18.85 -2.68 -5.94
CA ARG A 376 -18.85 -3.72 -4.90
C ARG A 376 -17.74 -3.56 -3.85
N VAL A 377 -16.65 -2.85 -4.13
CA VAL A 377 -15.59 -2.58 -3.13
C VAL A 377 -16.11 -1.74 -1.97
N LEU A 378 -17.04 -0.80 -2.23
CA LEU A 378 -17.60 0.06 -1.19
C LEU A 378 -18.55 -0.69 -0.26
N ASP A 379 -19.26 -1.69 -0.79
CA ASP A 379 -19.99 -2.64 0.03
C ASP A 379 -19.09 -3.39 1.02
N LEU A 380 -17.89 -3.79 0.58
CA LEU A 380 -16.90 -4.44 1.43
C LEU A 380 -16.30 -3.45 2.44
N ALA A 381 -16.11 -2.19 2.06
CA ALA A 381 -15.59 -1.15 2.94
C ALA A 381 -16.56 -0.82 4.09
N ASP A 382 -17.86 -0.75 3.78
CA ASP A 382 -18.93 -0.59 4.76
C ASP A 382 -18.99 -1.76 5.74
N GLU A 383 -18.81 -3.00 5.25
CA GLU A 383 -18.92 -4.25 6.03
C GLU A 383 -17.68 -4.50 6.90
N LEU A 384 -16.48 -4.39 6.33
CA LEU A 384 -15.21 -4.68 7.01
C LEU A 384 -14.74 -3.50 7.88
N GLY A 385 -15.29 -2.31 7.63
CA GLY A 385 -14.97 -1.08 8.34
C GLY A 385 -13.69 -0.43 7.83
N PHE A 386 -13.82 0.49 6.89
CA PHE A 386 -12.74 1.36 6.42
C PHE A 386 -13.23 2.80 6.26
N TRP A 387 -12.42 3.77 6.68
CA TRP A 387 -12.61 5.14 6.24
C TRP A 387 -12.16 5.28 4.79
N VAL A 388 -13.03 5.74 3.90
CA VAL A 388 -12.74 5.85 2.47
C VAL A 388 -12.65 7.31 2.05
N VAL A 389 -11.53 7.65 1.39
CA VAL A 389 -11.42 8.82 0.53
C VAL A 389 -11.72 8.34 -0.89
N LEU A 390 -12.93 8.64 -1.36
CA LEU A 390 -13.39 8.20 -2.68
C LEU A 390 -13.00 9.25 -3.70
N GLU A 391 -12.14 8.87 -4.63
CA GLU A 391 -11.51 9.77 -5.59
C GLU A 391 -12.15 9.71 -6.97
N CYS A 392 -12.35 10.90 -7.56
CA CYS A 392 -12.82 11.05 -8.92
C CYS A 392 -11.77 10.56 -9.91
N ASP A 393 -12.24 10.06 -11.04
CA ASP A 393 -11.41 9.58 -12.14
C ASP A 393 -10.83 10.80 -12.90
N LEU A 394 -9.73 11.38 -12.40
CA LEU A 394 -9.11 12.57 -12.98
C LEU A 394 -7.62 12.67 -12.61
N GLU A 395 -6.77 12.66 -13.62
CA GLU A 395 -5.33 12.95 -13.50
C GLU A 395 -4.74 13.55 -14.79
N THR A 396 -4.06 14.69 -14.68
CA THR A 396 -3.45 15.42 -15.82
C THR A 396 -1.95 15.64 -15.64
N HIS A 397 -1.27 14.71 -14.95
CA HIS A 397 0.06 14.95 -14.40
C HIS A 397 1.10 15.31 -15.45
N GLY A 398 1.11 14.66 -16.62
CA GLY A 398 2.05 14.93 -17.71
C GLY A 398 2.06 16.36 -18.24
N PHE A 399 1.02 17.17 -17.97
CA PHE A 399 1.05 18.60 -18.26
C PHE A 399 2.14 19.37 -17.48
N LEU A 400 2.70 18.78 -16.41
CA LEU A 400 3.87 19.30 -15.69
C LEU A 400 5.05 19.56 -16.65
N PHE A 401 5.24 18.70 -17.66
CA PHE A 401 6.33 18.81 -18.64
C PHE A 401 6.15 19.98 -19.62
N THR A 402 4.98 20.62 -19.59
CA THR A 402 4.64 21.82 -20.36
C THR A 402 4.36 23.02 -19.47
N ASP A 403 4.85 23.00 -18.22
CA ASP A 403 4.60 24.04 -17.22
C ASP A 403 3.09 24.30 -17.00
N TRP A 404 2.28 23.24 -17.10
CA TRP A 404 0.81 23.27 -17.01
C TRP A 404 0.12 24.11 -18.11
N VAL A 405 0.82 24.49 -19.18
CA VAL A 405 0.24 25.25 -20.29
C VAL A 405 -0.77 24.38 -21.04
N GLY A 406 -2.02 24.85 -21.11
CA GLY A 406 -3.10 24.11 -21.77
C GLY A 406 -3.66 22.96 -20.93
N ASN A 407 -3.33 22.89 -19.63
CA ASN A 407 -3.88 21.89 -18.72
C ASN A 407 -5.43 21.93 -18.72
N PRO A 408 -6.11 20.79 -18.95
CA PRO A 408 -7.56 20.69 -18.90
C PRO A 408 -8.19 21.21 -17.60
N SER A 409 -7.46 21.27 -16.49
CA SER A 409 -7.98 21.76 -15.21
C SER A 409 -8.33 23.25 -15.19
N ASP A 410 -7.75 24.07 -16.08
CA ASP A 410 -8.11 25.48 -16.25
C ASP A 410 -8.63 25.86 -17.65
N ASP A 411 -8.81 24.89 -18.55
CA ASP A 411 -9.35 25.14 -19.88
C ASP A 411 -10.89 24.98 -19.90
N PRO A 412 -11.66 26.05 -20.19
CA PRO A 412 -13.12 25.98 -20.22
C PRO A 412 -13.70 25.00 -21.25
N ALA A 413 -12.93 24.57 -22.26
CA ALA A 413 -13.38 23.55 -23.22
C ALA A 413 -13.64 22.18 -22.56
N TRP A 414 -13.07 21.94 -21.38
CA TRP A 414 -13.18 20.68 -20.62
C TRP A 414 -14.14 20.76 -19.42
N ALA A 415 -14.77 21.91 -19.19
CA ALA A 415 -15.61 22.14 -18.01
C ALA A 415 -16.74 21.10 -17.87
N GLU A 416 -17.37 20.73 -18.99
CA GLU A 416 -18.44 19.71 -19.00
C GLU A 416 -17.89 18.32 -18.64
N ALA A 417 -16.71 17.94 -19.13
CA ALA A 417 -16.08 16.66 -18.80
C ALA A 417 -15.71 16.55 -17.32
N TYR A 418 -15.21 17.64 -16.71
CA TYR A 418 -14.88 17.69 -15.28
C TYR A 418 -16.14 17.54 -14.41
N LEU A 419 -17.21 18.28 -14.75
CA LEU A 419 -18.48 18.21 -14.03
C LEU A 419 -19.18 16.85 -14.20
N ASP A 420 -19.11 16.24 -15.40
CA ASP A 420 -19.63 14.89 -15.64
C ASP A 420 -18.91 13.84 -14.79
N ARG A 421 -17.57 13.91 -14.73
CA ARG A 421 -16.75 12.97 -13.96
C ARG A 421 -17.09 13.03 -12.48
N ILE A 422 -17.10 14.23 -11.87
CA ILE A 422 -17.42 14.35 -10.43
C ILE A 422 -18.86 13.97 -10.13
N ALA A 423 -19.81 14.28 -11.02
CA ALA A 423 -21.20 13.90 -10.85
C ALA A 423 -21.36 12.38 -10.86
N ARG A 424 -20.78 11.68 -11.83
CA ARG A 424 -20.80 10.21 -11.89
C ARG A 424 -20.12 9.57 -10.69
N THR A 425 -19.02 10.15 -10.21
CA THR A 425 -18.31 9.70 -9.00
C THR A 425 -19.22 9.78 -7.76
N VAL A 426 -19.77 10.96 -7.47
CA VAL A 426 -20.56 11.18 -6.25
C VAL A 426 -21.89 10.46 -6.33
N GLU A 427 -22.61 10.55 -7.46
CA GLU A 427 -23.94 9.98 -7.56
C GLU A 427 -23.95 8.47 -7.40
N ARG A 428 -22.95 7.77 -7.94
CA ARG A 428 -22.84 6.31 -7.86
C ARG A 428 -22.75 5.83 -6.41
N ASP A 429 -22.00 6.55 -5.58
CA ASP A 429 -21.47 6.04 -4.32
C ASP A 429 -21.99 6.76 -3.05
N LYS A 430 -22.80 7.81 -3.21
CA LYS A 430 -23.31 8.69 -2.13
C LYS A 430 -23.95 8.02 -0.92
N ASN A 431 -24.41 6.77 -1.05
CA ASN A 431 -25.10 6.03 0.01
C ASN A 431 -24.17 5.25 0.95
N HIS A 432 -22.87 5.16 0.66
CA HIS A 432 -21.93 4.38 1.47
C HIS A 432 -21.47 5.14 2.72
N ALA A 433 -21.48 4.46 3.87
CA ALA A 433 -21.11 5.02 5.16
C ALA A 433 -19.58 5.19 5.30
N SER A 434 -18.83 4.26 4.69
CA SER A 434 -17.38 4.25 4.63
C SER A 434 -16.78 5.50 4.01
N ILE A 435 -17.45 6.10 3.03
CA ILE A 435 -16.97 7.32 2.38
C ILE A 435 -17.10 8.49 3.34
N VAL A 436 -15.96 9.04 3.74
CA VAL A 436 -15.86 10.19 4.65
C VAL A 436 -15.33 11.44 3.97
N MET A 437 -14.74 11.32 2.77
CA MET A 437 -14.29 12.44 1.94
C MET A 437 -14.49 12.14 0.45
N TRP A 438 -14.77 13.18 -0.33
CA TRP A 438 -14.73 13.13 -1.79
C TRP A 438 -13.43 13.77 -2.28
N SER A 439 -12.66 13.06 -3.09
CA SER A 439 -11.47 13.63 -3.74
C SER A 439 -11.77 14.03 -5.18
N LEU A 440 -11.31 15.21 -5.59
CA LEU A 440 -11.55 15.75 -6.94
C LEU A 440 -10.74 15.03 -8.03
N GLY A 441 -9.69 14.29 -7.65
CA GLY A 441 -8.72 13.67 -8.55
C GLY A 441 -7.32 13.73 -7.95
N ASN A 442 -6.31 13.44 -8.77
CA ASN A 442 -4.89 13.46 -8.38
C ASN A 442 -4.06 14.33 -9.33
N GLU A 443 -2.98 14.93 -8.83
CA GLU A 443 -1.89 15.60 -9.58
C GLU A 443 -2.29 16.31 -10.90
N SER A 444 -3.40 17.05 -10.86
CA SER A 444 -3.98 17.71 -12.04
C SER A 444 -3.75 19.23 -12.05
N GLY A 445 -2.72 19.69 -11.33
CA GLY A 445 -2.42 21.12 -11.14
C GLY A 445 -3.49 21.85 -10.33
N THR A 446 -3.92 23.02 -10.80
CA THR A 446 -5.03 23.79 -10.22
C THR A 446 -5.76 24.54 -11.34
N GLY A 447 -7.02 24.93 -11.12
CA GLY A 447 -7.76 25.67 -12.14
C GLY A 447 -9.27 25.74 -11.91
N ARG A 448 -9.95 26.48 -12.78
CA ARG A 448 -11.39 26.77 -12.66
C ARG A 448 -12.28 25.52 -12.69
N ASN A 449 -11.87 24.47 -13.40
CA ASN A 449 -12.72 23.29 -13.54
C ASN A 449 -12.68 22.44 -12.27
N LEU A 450 -11.53 22.37 -11.58
CA LEU A 450 -11.42 21.76 -10.25
C LEU A 450 -12.23 22.54 -9.21
N ALA A 451 -12.15 23.88 -9.22
CA ALA A 451 -12.97 24.71 -8.34
C ALA A 451 -14.48 24.51 -8.61
N ALA A 452 -14.88 24.35 -9.87
CA ALA A 452 -16.26 24.05 -10.24
C ALA A 452 -16.71 22.66 -9.79
N MET A 453 -15.85 21.63 -9.88
CA MET A 453 -16.13 20.31 -9.32
C MET A 453 -16.35 20.39 -7.81
N SER A 454 -15.46 21.09 -7.09
CA SER A 454 -15.60 21.27 -5.64
C SER A 454 -16.93 21.93 -5.26
N GLN A 455 -17.26 23.05 -5.92
CA GLN A 455 -18.52 23.74 -5.68
C GLN A 455 -19.72 22.82 -5.97
N TRP A 456 -19.67 22.03 -7.04
CA TRP A 456 -20.71 21.06 -7.35
C TRP A 456 -20.88 20.03 -6.23
N VAL A 457 -19.77 19.51 -5.67
CA VAL A 457 -19.81 18.60 -4.51
C VAL A 457 -20.41 19.28 -3.30
N HIS A 458 -20.01 20.52 -2.97
CA HIS A 458 -20.58 21.23 -1.82
C HIS A 458 -22.08 21.50 -1.96
N ASP A 459 -22.55 21.79 -3.18
CA ASP A 459 -23.97 22.00 -3.47
C ASP A 459 -24.76 20.68 -3.37
N ARG A 460 -24.13 19.55 -3.75
CA ARG A 460 -24.77 18.23 -3.80
C ARG A 460 -24.71 17.46 -2.48
N ASP A 461 -23.55 17.47 -1.82
CA ASP A 461 -23.23 16.70 -0.62
C ASP A 461 -22.44 17.49 0.43
N ALA A 462 -23.08 18.47 1.05
CA ALA A 462 -22.48 19.30 2.10
C ALA A 462 -22.01 18.57 3.38
N GLU A 463 -22.28 17.28 3.56
CA GLU A 463 -21.89 16.53 4.77
C GLU A 463 -20.51 15.87 4.68
N ARG A 464 -19.97 15.69 3.46
CA ARG A 464 -18.65 15.07 3.26
C ARG A 464 -17.65 16.13 2.77
N PRO A 465 -16.52 16.33 3.48
CA PRO A 465 -15.49 17.26 3.06
C PRO A 465 -14.87 16.91 1.70
N VAL A 466 -14.47 17.95 0.97
CA VAL A 466 -13.75 17.86 -0.31
C VAL A 466 -12.24 17.83 -0.07
N HIS A 467 -11.59 16.84 -0.68
CA HIS A 467 -10.15 16.62 -0.74
C HIS A 467 -9.63 16.92 -2.15
N TYR A 468 -8.46 17.55 -2.24
CA TYR A 468 -7.63 17.58 -3.44
C TYR A 468 -6.24 18.11 -3.06
N GLU A 469 -5.18 17.38 -3.40
CA GLU A 469 -3.81 17.71 -2.99
C GLU A 469 -3.25 18.93 -3.76
N GLY A 470 -3.49 18.98 -5.07
CA GLY A 470 -2.96 20.05 -5.95
C GLY A 470 -3.49 21.45 -5.65
N ASP A 471 -4.51 21.62 -4.80
CA ASP A 471 -4.92 22.91 -4.24
C ASP A 471 -4.01 23.31 -3.06
N TYR A 472 -2.74 23.55 -3.36
CA TYR A 472 -1.75 23.92 -2.34
C TYR A 472 -2.16 25.15 -1.54
N THR A 473 -2.86 26.10 -2.17
CA THR A 473 -3.29 27.31 -1.49
C THR A 473 -4.50 27.10 -0.60
N GLY A 474 -5.32 26.08 -0.86
CA GLY A 474 -6.50 25.73 -0.10
C GLY A 474 -7.71 26.61 -0.42
N GLU A 475 -7.90 26.97 -1.68
CA GLU A 475 -8.97 27.86 -2.14
C GLU A 475 -10.34 27.20 -2.19
N TYR A 476 -10.41 25.93 -2.57
CA TYR A 476 -11.67 25.22 -2.82
C TYR A 476 -11.74 23.84 -2.14
N THR A 477 -10.83 23.54 -1.21
CA THR A 477 -10.79 22.28 -0.45
C THR A 477 -11.09 22.46 1.03
N ASP A 478 -11.62 21.44 1.69
CA ASP A 478 -11.98 21.49 3.11
C ASP A 478 -10.87 20.97 4.05
N VAL A 479 -10.01 20.12 3.52
CA VAL A 479 -8.83 19.57 4.21
C VAL A 479 -7.55 20.06 3.54
N TYR A 480 -6.48 20.26 4.31
CA TYR A 480 -5.17 20.45 3.72
C TYR A 480 -4.54 19.08 3.49
N SER A 481 -4.24 18.76 2.23
CA SER A 481 -3.59 17.52 1.86
C SER A 481 -2.23 17.79 1.24
N ARG A 482 -1.27 16.91 1.50
CA ARG A 482 0.04 16.88 0.84
C ARG A 482 0.47 15.45 0.57
N MET A 483 1.16 15.26 -0.54
CA MET A 483 1.96 14.06 -0.78
C MET A 483 3.44 14.31 -0.49
N TYR A 484 4.07 13.35 0.19
CA TYR A 484 5.51 13.32 0.52
C TYR A 484 6.11 14.62 1.12
N PRO A 485 5.41 15.39 2.00
CA PRO A 485 6.00 16.56 2.63
C PRO A 485 7.10 16.14 3.59
N THR A 486 8.11 17.00 3.80
CA THR A 486 9.21 16.70 4.72
C THR A 486 8.71 16.60 6.17
N LEU A 487 9.48 15.94 7.05
CA LEU A 487 9.15 15.89 8.49
C LEU A 487 9.07 17.30 9.10
N GLN A 488 9.96 18.20 8.67
CA GLN A 488 10.00 19.59 9.12
C GLN A 488 8.79 20.39 8.60
N GLU A 489 8.38 20.18 7.35
CA GLU A 489 7.16 20.76 6.81
C GLU A 489 5.93 20.24 7.57
N THR A 490 5.85 18.93 7.78
CA THR A 490 4.77 18.28 8.53
C THR A 490 4.68 18.80 9.97
N GLU A 491 5.80 18.92 10.67
CA GLU A 491 5.88 19.54 12.00
C GLU A 491 5.40 21.00 11.94
N SER A 492 5.79 21.75 10.91
CA SER A 492 5.35 23.13 10.73
C SER A 492 3.84 23.26 10.54
N ILE A 493 3.25 22.34 9.78
CA ILE A 493 1.81 22.27 9.54
C ILE A 493 1.09 21.99 10.86
N GLY A 494 1.60 21.04 11.64
CA GLY A 494 1.08 20.65 12.95
C GLY A 494 1.14 21.74 14.03
N GLY A 495 1.95 22.78 13.82
CA GLY A 495 2.10 23.94 14.72
C GLY A 495 3.46 24.03 15.42
N GLY A 496 4.44 23.25 14.98
CA GLY A 496 5.83 23.35 15.41
C GLY A 496 6.60 24.46 14.70
N THR A 497 7.88 24.22 14.42
CA THR A 497 8.78 25.23 13.85
C THR A 497 8.28 25.72 12.49
N PRO A 498 8.13 27.04 12.26
CA PRO A 498 7.68 27.56 10.97
C PRO A 498 8.66 27.25 9.82
N THR A 499 8.15 26.64 8.75
CA THR A 499 8.81 26.47 7.46
C THR A 499 7.87 26.98 6.35
N PRO A 500 8.40 27.37 5.18
CA PRO A 500 7.56 27.66 4.02
C PRO A 500 6.72 26.44 3.65
N LEU A 501 5.45 26.66 3.32
CA LEU A 501 4.58 25.63 2.76
C LEU A 501 4.64 25.72 1.23
N LEU A 502 4.61 24.56 0.56
CA LEU A 502 4.60 24.49 -0.91
C LEU A 502 3.49 25.36 -1.50
N GLY A 503 3.82 26.15 -2.53
CA GLY A 503 2.86 26.96 -3.27
C GLY A 503 2.17 28.10 -2.48
N CYS A 504 2.56 28.36 -1.23
CA CYS A 504 1.83 29.27 -0.34
C CYS A 504 2.61 30.54 0.02
N GLY A 505 1.93 31.69 -0.03
CA GLY A 505 2.31 32.87 0.73
C GLY A 505 1.80 32.81 2.19
N PRO A 506 2.02 33.88 2.99
CA PRO A 506 1.63 33.88 4.40
C PRO A 506 0.12 33.73 4.64
N ALA A 507 -0.71 34.26 3.74
CA ALA A 507 -2.17 34.20 3.86
C ALA A 507 -2.69 32.80 3.50
N GLU A 508 -2.21 32.22 2.40
CA GLU A 508 -2.53 30.84 2.02
C GLU A 508 -2.05 29.86 3.09
N ALA A 509 -0.84 30.04 3.61
CA ALA A 509 -0.32 29.20 4.68
C ALA A 509 -1.16 29.28 5.95
N ALA A 510 -1.65 30.46 6.33
CA ALA A 510 -2.57 30.62 7.47
C ALA A 510 -3.92 29.93 7.21
N ARG A 511 -4.45 30.00 5.98
CA ARG A 511 -5.68 29.31 5.56
C ARG A 511 -5.52 27.79 5.61
N GLN A 512 -4.43 27.24 5.06
CA GLN A 512 -4.18 25.80 5.14
C GLN A 512 -3.98 25.34 6.59
N LYS A 513 -3.25 26.13 7.39
CA LYS A 513 -3.09 25.90 8.82
C LYS A 513 -4.37 26.14 9.65
N SER A 514 -5.52 26.44 9.06
CA SER A 514 -6.80 26.40 9.77
C SER A 514 -7.59 25.12 9.51
N LYS A 515 -7.13 24.25 8.60
CA LYS A 515 -7.79 23.00 8.20
C LYS A 515 -7.14 21.79 8.90
N PRO A 516 -7.85 20.67 9.04
CA PRO A 516 -7.22 19.39 9.35
C PRO A 516 -6.24 19.02 8.21
N PHE A 517 -5.15 18.38 8.58
CA PHE A 517 -4.12 17.97 7.65
C PHE A 517 -4.06 16.45 7.49
N ILE A 518 -3.94 15.97 6.26
CA ILE A 518 -3.69 14.55 5.94
C ILE A 518 -2.53 14.42 4.96
N HIS A 519 -1.78 13.32 5.07
CA HIS A 519 -0.92 12.88 3.98
C HIS A 519 -1.76 12.01 3.03
N CYS A 520 -2.12 12.48 1.84
CA CYS A 520 -2.77 11.59 0.87
C CYS A 520 -1.81 10.54 0.34
N GLU A 521 -0.51 10.80 0.39
CA GLU A 521 0.57 9.85 0.08
C GLU A 521 1.79 10.15 0.97
N TYR A 522 2.40 9.12 1.55
CA TYR A 522 3.65 9.23 2.30
C TYR A 522 4.34 7.86 2.39
N VAL A 523 5.59 7.87 2.86
CA VAL A 523 6.42 6.67 3.10
C VAL A 523 6.36 5.66 1.94
N HIS A 524 6.81 6.10 0.77
CA HIS A 524 6.76 5.32 -0.47
C HIS A 524 7.40 3.93 -0.31
N ALA A 525 6.65 2.87 -0.59
CA ALA A 525 6.92 1.50 -0.18
C ALA A 525 7.72 0.66 -1.19
N MET A 526 8.21 1.28 -2.26
CA MET A 526 9.01 0.63 -3.30
C MET A 526 10.26 -0.10 -2.80
N GLY A 527 10.32 -1.38 -3.17
CA GLY A 527 11.44 -2.26 -2.87
C GLY A 527 11.65 -2.49 -1.39
N ASN A 528 12.92 -2.47 -0.95
CA ASN A 528 13.26 -2.57 0.47
C ASN A 528 13.06 -1.22 1.18
N GLY A 529 11.94 -1.12 1.88
CA GLY A 529 11.46 0.09 2.55
C GLY A 529 10.01 -0.08 3.03
N PRO A 530 9.37 1.01 3.48
CA PRO A 530 9.94 2.34 3.69
C PRO A 530 10.58 2.50 5.08
N GLY A 531 11.50 3.44 5.21
CA GLY A 531 11.86 4.05 6.48
C GLY A 531 10.87 5.14 6.92
N GLN A 532 11.16 5.80 8.04
CA GLN A 532 10.50 7.02 8.53
C GLN A 532 9.02 6.89 8.98
N ILE A 533 8.41 5.70 8.95
CA ILE A 533 7.00 5.51 9.38
C ILE A 533 6.82 5.99 10.83
N ALA A 534 7.75 5.62 11.72
CA ALA A 534 7.69 5.97 13.14
C ALA A 534 7.83 7.47 13.39
N GLU A 535 8.65 8.16 12.59
CA GLU A 535 8.88 9.60 12.69
C GLU A 535 7.62 10.40 12.29
N TYR A 536 6.93 10.00 11.23
CA TYR A 536 5.63 10.60 10.87
C TYR A 536 4.57 10.30 11.94
N GLU A 537 4.47 9.06 12.41
CA GLU A 537 3.50 8.68 13.45
C GLU A 537 3.73 9.45 14.76
N ALA A 538 4.99 9.71 15.12
CA ALA A 538 5.34 10.52 16.28
C ALA A 538 4.87 11.99 16.14
N LEU A 539 4.85 12.55 14.92
CA LEU A 539 4.27 13.87 14.67
C LEU A 539 2.75 13.83 14.81
N VAL A 540 2.09 12.79 14.29
CA VAL A 540 0.63 12.59 14.39
C VAL A 540 0.15 12.50 15.84
N ASP A 541 0.92 11.83 16.69
CA ASP A 541 0.65 11.77 18.14
C ASP A 541 0.81 13.13 18.81
N ARG A 542 1.83 13.89 18.40
CA ARG A 542 2.18 15.17 19.03
C ARG A 542 1.22 16.30 18.65
N TYR A 543 0.80 16.35 17.39
CA TYR A 543 0.05 17.47 16.82
C TYR A 543 -1.33 17.00 16.36
N PRO A 544 -2.40 17.33 17.10
CA PRO A 544 -3.70 16.74 16.80
C PRO A 544 -4.35 17.26 15.50
N ARG A 545 -3.70 18.19 14.78
CA ARG A 545 -4.07 18.65 13.43
C ARG A 545 -3.69 17.67 12.35
N LEU A 546 -2.64 16.90 12.59
CA LEU A 546 -2.18 15.89 11.67
C LEU A 546 -3.08 14.68 11.87
N HIS A 547 -3.79 14.25 10.83
CA HIS A 547 -4.75 13.15 10.90
C HIS A 547 -4.18 11.85 10.35
N GLY A 548 -2.85 11.69 10.34
CA GLY A 548 -2.20 10.53 9.73
C GLY A 548 -2.20 10.63 8.21
N GLY A 549 -2.20 9.49 7.54
CA GLY A 549 -1.97 9.44 6.11
C GLY A 549 -2.22 8.09 5.46
N PHE A 550 -1.99 8.06 4.15
CA PHE A 550 -2.16 6.89 3.30
C PHE A 550 -0.82 6.51 2.67
N VAL A 551 -0.32 5.31 2.97
CA VAL A 551 0.95 4.83 2.39
C VAL A 551 0.81 4.73 0.87
N TRP A 552 1.86 5.10 0.14
CA TRP A 552 1.98 4.82 -1.29
C TRP A 552 2.90 3.59 -1.53
N GLU A 553 2.41 2.47 -2.03
CA GLU A 553 1.00 2.11 -2.12
C GLU A 553 0.73 0.71 -1.55
N TRP A 554 -0.49 0.22 -1.72
CA TRP A 554 -0.88 -1.06 -1.16
C TRP A 554 -0.16 -2.24 -1.81
N ARG A 555 -0.02 -2.25 -3.14
CA ARG A 555 0.39 -3.45 -3.88
C ARG A 555 1.16 -3.15 -5.16
N ASP A 556 2.23 -3.90 -5.39
CA ASP A 556 2.95 -3.92 -6.66
C ASP A 556 2.02 -4.32 -7.83
N HIS A 557 2.12 -3.60 -8.95
CA HIS A 557 1.32 -3.86 -10.14
C HIS A 557 1.99 -4.80 -11.14
N GLY A 558 2.78 -5.76 -10.68
CA GLY A 558 3.48 -6.68 -11.55
C GLY A 558 2.54 -7.54 -12.40
N LEU A 559 2.73 -7.52 -13.72
CA LEU A 559 1.98 -8.35 -14.65
C LEU A 559 2.70 -9.69 -14.86
N LEU A 560 1.97 -10.79 -14.73
CA LEU A 560 2.55 -12.12 -14.92
C LEU A 560 2.92 -12.33 -16.39
N ALA A 561 4.21 -12.46 -16.66
CA ALA A 561 4.78 -12.68 -17.97
C ALA A 561 5.63 -13.95 -18.00
N LYS A 562 6.02 -14.38 -19.21
CA LYS A 562 6.88 -15.55 -19.41
C LYS A 562 8.16 -15.17 -20.12
N THR A 563 9.29 -15.69 -19.64
CA THR A 563 10.57 -15.59 -20.34
C THR A 563 10.53 -16.37 -21.66
N PRO A 564 11.49 -16.17 -22.58
CA PRO A 564 11.60 -16.97 -23.81
C PRO A 564 11.72 -18.49 -23.55
N THR A 565 12.17 -18.90 -22.36
CA THR A 565 12.28 -20.30 -21.93
C THR A 565 11.04 -20.82 -21.19
N GLY A 566 10.04 -19.97 -20.94
CA GLY A 566 8.74 -20.33 -20.37
C GLY A 566 8.61 -20.21 -18.84
N GLU A 567 9.61 -19.63 -18.18
CA GLU A 567 9.59 -19.34 -16.73
C GLU A 567 8.71 -18.12 -16.46
N ASP A 568 7.91 -18.19 -15.40
CA ASP A 568 7.04 -17.09 -14.96
C ASP A 568 7.84 -16.02 -14.21
N TYR A 569 7.52 -14.76 -14.47
CA TYR A 569 8.06 -13.62 -13.73
C TYR A 569 7.04 -12.47 -13.72
N TYR A 570 7.20 -11.52 -12.80
CA TYR A 570 6.40 -10.30 -12.76
C TYR A 570 7.09 -9.19 -13.55
N ALA A 571 6.49 -8.83 -14.67
CA ALA A 571 6.94 -7.77 -15.56
C ALA A 571 6.54 -6.39 -15.05
N TYR A 572 7.41 -5.41 -15.26
CA TYR A 572 7.20 -3.97 -15.05
C TYR A 572 7.47 -3.19 -16.34
N GLY A 573 7.41 -1.85 -16.31
CA GLY A 573 7.52 -1.05 -17.54
C GLY A 573 8.82 -1.25 -18.29
N GLY A 574 8.71 -1.38 -19.61
CA GLY A 574 9.82 -1.68 -20.51
C GLY A 574 9.88 -3.15 -20.93
N ASP A 575 9.33 -4.06 -20.12
CA ASP A 575 9.30 -5.50 -20.43
C ASP A 575 8.37 -5.85 -21.60
N PHE A 576 7.44 -4.95 -21.94
CA PHE A 576 6.48 -5.12 -23.03
C PHE A 576 6.88 -4.37 -24.31
N GLY A 577 8.08 -3.78 -24.34
CA GLY A 577 8.64 -3.12 -25.52
C GLY A 577 8.12 -1.69 -25.72
N GLU A 578 7.72 -1.02 -24.64
CA GLU A 578 7.32 0.38 -24.67
C GLU A 578 8.43 1.29 -25.23
N VAL A 579 8.04 2.36 -25.93
CA VAL A 579 8.98 3.38 -26.43
C VAL A 579 9.47 4.29 -25.30
N VAL A 580 8.56 4.62 -24.39
CA VAL A 580 8.81 5.37 -23.15
C VAL A 580 8.15 4.59 -22.01
N HIS A 581 8.83 4.49 -20.88
CA HIS A 581 8.34 3.81 -19.69
C HIS A 581 9.08 4.31 -18.45
N ASP A 582 8.53 4.01 -17.27
CA ASP A 582 9.08 4.40 -15.98
C ASP A 582 9.61 3.21 -15.16
N GLY A 583 9.86 2.08 -15.84
CA GLY A 583 10.59 0.95 -15.26
C GLY A 583 9.81 0.25 -14.16
N ASN A 584 10.49 -0.07 -13.06
CA ASN A 584 9.88 -0.76 -11.92
C ASN A 584 9.18 0.17 -10.92
N PHE A 585 8.96 1.46 -11.23
CA PHE A 585 8.19 2.34 -10.34
C PHE A 585 6.79 1.79 -10.03
N VAL A 586 6.19 1.02 -10.95
CA VAL A 586 4.90 0.33 -10.72
C VAL A 586 4.96 -0.82 -9.70
N MET A 587 6.15 -1.10 -9.13
CA MET A 587 6.42 -2.14 -8.13
C MET A 587 6.74 -1.49 -6.78
N ASP A 588 5.78 -0.71 -6.28
CA ASP A 588 5.89 0.24 -5.17
C ASP A 588 4.98 -0.04 -3.98
N GLY A 589 4.55 -1.29 -3.82
CA GLY A 589 3.57 -1.71 -2.84
C GLY A 589 4.12 -2.30 -1.53
N LEU A 590 3.31 -2.21 -0.48
CA LEU A 590 3.49 -2.96 0.77
C LEU A 590 3.26 -4.49 0.59
N VAL A 591 2.64 -4.90 -0.51
CA VAL A 591 2.36 -6.29 -0.86
C VAL A 591 2.88 -6.57 -2.28
N LEU A 592 3.59 -7.67 -2.46
CA LEU A 592 4.10 -8.09 -3.76
C LEU A 592 2.95 -8.54 -4.70
N PRO A 593 3.20 -8.72 -6.01
CA PRO A 593 2.14 -9.08 -6.97
C PRO A 593 1.44 -10.40 -6.63
N ASP A 594 2.09 -11.29 -5.88
CA ASP A 594 1.64 -12.63 -5.53
C ASP A 594 0.90 -12.73 -4.18
N ASP A 595 0.47 -11.60 -3.60
CA ASP A 595 -0.14 -11.48 -2.27
C ASP A 595 0.83 -11.61 -1.09
N THR A 596 2.14 -11.73 -1.32
CA THR A 596 3.13 -11.80 -0.25
C THR A 596 3.31 -10.45 0.45
N PRO A 597 3.04 -10.35 1.78
CA PRO A 597 3.33 -9.14 2.54
C PRO A 597 4.84 -8.87 2.61
N THR A 598 5.24 -7.62 2.36
CA THR A 598 6.63 -7.21 2.56
C THR A 598 6.93 -6.99 4.05
N PRO A 599 8.22 -6.95 4.44
CA PRO A 599 8.65 -6.47 5.76
C PRO A 599 8.16 -5.04 6.07
N GLY A 600 8.03 -4.18 5.05
CA GLY A 600 7.46 -2.84 5.19
C GLY A 600 6.04 -2.85 5.75
N LEU A 601 5.19 -3.81 5.34
CA LEU A 601 3.83 -3.94 5.89
C LEU A 601 3.84 -4.34 7.37
N ALA A 602 4.77 -5.21 7.77
CA ALA A 602 4.93 -5.58 9.16
C ALA A 602 5.43 -4.40 10.02
N GLU A 603 6.35 -3.59 9.49
CA GLU A 603 6.84 -2.36 10.14
C GLU A 603 5.70 -1.36 10.31
N PHE A 604 4.93 -1.10 9.25
CA PHE A 604 3.75 -0.24 9.30
C PHE A 604 2.79 -0.71 10.40
N ALA A 605 2.39 -1.99 10.39
CA ALA A 605 1.45 -2.55 11.35
C ALA A 605 1.95 -2.43 12.81
N ALA A 606 3.27 -2.54 13.03
CA ALA A 606 3.87 -2.39 14.35
C ALA A 606 3.85 -0.93 14.83
N VAL A 607 4.14 0.03 13.94
CA VAL A 607 4.16 1.46 14.26
C VAL A 607 2.75 1.99 14.53
N VAL A 608 1.77 1.64 13.69
CA VAL A 608 0.39 2.14 13.77
C VAL A 608 -0.50 1.32 14.71
N ALA A 609 0.09 0.40 15.48
CA ALA A 609 -0.66 -0.51 16.33
C ALA A 609 -1.70 0.23 17.20
N PRO A 610 -2.98 -0.21 17.20
CA PRO A 610 -4.07 0.51 17.84
C PRO A 610 -4.02 0.42 19.36
N ILE A 611 -3.25 -0.52 19.91
CA ILE A 611 -2.96 -0.58 21.35
C ILE A 611 -1.47 -0.35 21.54
N ARG A 612 -1.12 0.73 22.23
CA ARG A 612 0.27 1.03 22.57
C ARG A 612 0.59 0.48 23.95
N LEU A 613 1.73 -0.21 24.04
CA LEU A 613 2.23 -0.81 25.26
C LEU A 613 3.58 -0.18 25.61
N ALA A 614 3.70 0.35 26.83
CA ALA A 614 4.98 0.83 27.36
C ALA A 614 5.30 0.11 28.68
N VAL A 615 6.48 -0.50 28.75
CA VAL A 615 6.88 -1.33 29.89
C VAL A 615 7.92 -0.59 30.72
N SER A 616 7.62 -0.34 32.00
CA SER A 616 8.57 0.12 33.03
C SER A 616 9.14 -1.07 33.81
N ASP A 617 10.00 -0.82 34.81
CA ASP A 617 10.56 -1.88 35.66
C ASP A 617 9.48 -2.63 36.44
N THR A 618 8.36 -1.97 36.75
CA THR A 618 7.32 -2.48 37.66
C THR A 618 5.91 -2.43 37.09
N THR A 619 5.69 -1.73 35.99
CA THR A 619 4.35 -1.52 35.42
C THR A 619 4.33 -1.63 33.90
N VAL A 620 3.15 -1.92 33.35
CA VAL A 620 2.83 -1.84 31.93
C VAL A 620 1.74 -0.80 31.75
N LEU A 621 2.01 0.23 30.94
CA LEU A 621 1.01 1.17 30.45
C LEU A 621 0.35 0.56 29.21
N VAL A 622 -0.97 0.53 29.21
CA VAL A 622 -1.81 0.08 28.11
C VAL A 622 -2.65 1.26 27.66
N GLU A 623 -2.34 1.79 26.48
CA GLU A 623 -3.03 2.92 25.87
C GLU A 623 -3.88 2.41 24.70
N ASN A 624 -5.19 2.67 24.77
CA ASN A 624 -6.11 2.31 23.70
C ASN A 624 -6.22 3.48 22.73
N ARG A 625 -5.64 3.34 21.53
CA ARG A 625 -5.62 4.38 20.49
C ARG A 625 -6.75 4.22 19.47
N TYR A 626 -7.62 3.21 19.63
CA TYR A 626 -8.85 3.12 18.84
C TYR A 626 -9.72 4.37 18.99
N HIS A 627 -10.35 4.76 17.89
CA HIS A 627 -11.28 5.88 17.78
C HIS A 627 -12.59 5.61 18.55
N SER A 628 -13.16 4.42 18.37
CA SER A 628 -14.47 4.00 18.86
C SER A 628 -14.44 2.76 19.74
N ALA A 629 -13.58 1.78 19.45
CA ALA A 629 -13.56 0.49 20.15
C ALA A 629 -12.80 0.52 21.49
N SER A 630 -13.25 -0.31 22.43
CA SER A 630 -12.57 -0.59 23.70
C SER A 630 -11.74 -1.87 23.59
N THR A 631 -10.95 -2.15 24.62
CA THR A 631 -10.18 -3.40 24.70
C THR A 631 -11.02 -4.63 25.07
N ALA A 632 -12.35 -4.54 25.14
CA ALA A 632 -13.22 -5.66 25.54
C ALA A 632 -13.12 -6.87 24.57
N GLY A 633 -12.88 -6.61 23.28
CA GLY A 633 -12.66 -7.65 22.26
C GLY A 633 -11.24 -8.19 22.20
N LEU A 634 -10.35 -7.74 23.10
CA LEU A 634 -8.92 -8.06 23.07
C LEU A 634 -8.50 -8.86 24.31
N ARG A 635 -7.40 -9.59 24.18
CA ARG A 635 -6.69 -10.25 25.28
C ARG A 635 -5.24 -9.81 25.28
N LEU A 636 -4.73 -9.43 26.46
CA LEU A 636 -3.33 -9.10 26.66
C LEU A 636 -2.60 -10.32 27.22
N CYS A 637 -1.75 -10.92 26.39
CA CYS A 637 -0.94 -12.08 26.72
C CYS A 637 0.50 -11.62 26.98
N TRP A 638 1.19 -12.34 27.86
CA TRP A 638 2.60 -12.10 28.12
C TRP A 638 3.40 -13.40 28.15
N THR A 639 4.68 -13.32 27.81
CA THR A 639 5.63 -14.42 27.87
C THR A 639 6.97 -13.92 28.43
N LEU A 640 7.56 -14.68 29.34
CA LEU A 640 8.93 -14.51 29.80
C LEU A 640 9.78 -15.60 29.14
N SER A 641 10.82 -15.22 28.41
CA SER A 641 11.72 -16.16 27.75
C SER A 641 13.17 -15.95 28.17
N ARG A 642 13.91 -17.06 28.36
CA ARG A 642 15.36 -17.08 28.53
C ARG A 642 16.01 -17.57 27.25
N ASN A 643 16.82 -16.73 26.61
CA ASN A 643 17.49 -17.04 25.35
C ASN A 643 16.51 -17.57 24.26
N GLY A 644 15.28 -17.06 24.25
CA GLY A 644 14.20 -17.47 23.36
C GLY A 644 13.43 -18.73 23.79
N ALA A 645 13.78 -19.39 24.89
CA ALA A 645 13.01 -20.49 25.47
C ALA A 645 12.01 -19.95 26.51
N VAL A 646 10.72 -20.28 26.37
CA VAL A 646 9.67 -19.80 27.27
C VAL A 646 9.82 -20.41 28.67
N GLU A 647 9.93 -19.57 29.69
CA GLU A 647 9.97 -19.99 31.11
C GLU A 647 8.62 -19.82 31.79
N ALA A 648 7.90 -18.75 31.45
CA ALA A 648 6.58 -18.46 31.98
C ALA A 648 5.74 -17.71 30.95
N SER A 649 4.43 -17.82 31.07
CA SER A 649 3.49 -17.08 30.24
C SER A 649 2.18 -16.88 30.99
N GLY A 650 1.44 -15.84 30.65
CA GLY A 650 0.16 -15.57 31.28
C GLY A 650 -0.64 -14.50 30.57
N ARG A 651 -1.61 -13.94 31.29
CA ARG A 651 -2.44 -12.83 30.83
C ARG A 651 -2.33 -11.66 31.80
N LEU A 652 -2.33 -10.44 31.27
CA LEU A 652 -2.48 -9.24 32.07
C LEU A 652 -3.98 -8.94 32.25
N SER A 653 -4.37 -8.61 33.49
CA SER A 653 -5.74 -8.16 33.77
C SER A 653 -5.76 -6.63 33.86
N THR A 654 -6.11 -5.98 32.76
CA THR A 654 -6.25 -4.52 32.67
C THR A 654 -7.65 -4.02 33.02
N GLY A 655 -8.65 -4.91 33.03
CA GLY A 655 -10.03 -4.51 32.81
C GLY A 655 -10.25 -4.02 31.37
N ILE A 656 -11.44 -3.48 31.10
CA ILE A 656 -11.77 -2.87 29.82
C ILE A 656 -11.27 -1.43 29.83
N VAL A 657 -10.39 -1.10 28.88
CA VAL A 657 -9.93 0.27 28.62
C VAL A 657 -10.81 0.84 27.53
N ALA A 658 -11.52 1.93 27.81
CA ALA A 658 -12.36 2.61 26.83
C ALA A 658 -11.52 3.17 25.67
N ALA A 659 -12.16 3.53 24.57
CA ALA A 659 -11.49 4.18 23.44
C ALA A 659 -10.75 5.45 23.91
N ARG A 660 -9.50 5.66 23.45
CA ARG A 660 -8.67 6.84 23.75
C ARG A 660 -8.27 7.02 25.22
N GLU A 661 -8.54 6.02 26.05
CA GLU A 661 -8.14 6.00 27.46
C GLU A 661 -6.90 5.12 27.67
N SER A 662 -6.33 5.19 28.87
CA SER A 662 -5.21 4.34 29.26
C SER A 662 -5.39 3.70 30.64
N ALA A 663 -4.71 2.58 30.84
CA ALA A 663 -4.64 1.89 32.13
C ALA A 663 -3.20 1.48 32.43
N THR A 664 -2.83 1.46 33.71
CA THR A 664 -1.53 0.95 34.17
C THR A 664 -1.74 -0.29 35.02
N VAL A 665 -1.05 -1.37 34.68
CA VAL A 665 -1.07 -2.64 35.42
C VAL A 665 0.32 -3.02 35.93
N PRO A 666 0.44 -3.77 37.03
CA PRO A 666 1.75 -4.25 37.48
C PRO A 666 2.35 -5.26 36.50
N VAL A 667 3.68 -5.24 36.38
CA VAL A 667 4.43 -6.35 35.76
C VAL A 667 4.20 -7.62 36.61
N PRO A 668 4.02 -8.80 36.00
CA PRO A 668 3.79 -10.05 36.74
C PRO A 668 4.91 -10.34 37.74
N ALA A 669 4.55 -10.88 38.92
CA ALA A 669 5.52 -11.17 39.98
C ALA A 669 6.61 -12.14 39.50
N GLU A 670 6.25 -13.10 38.65
CA GLU A 670 7.18 -14.07 38.04
C GLU A 670 8.27 -13.37 37.21
N VAL A 671 7.92 -12.28 36.52
CA VAL A 671 8.88 -11.49 35.73
C VAL A 671 9.79 -10.67 36.65
N LEU A 672 9.24 -10.07 37.72
CA LEU A 672 10.01 -9.32 38.71
C LEU A 672 11.00 -10.22 39.48
N ASP A 673 10.55 -11.41 39.88
CA ASP A 673 11.36 -12.40 40.57
C ASP A 673 12.49 -12.92 39.67
N ALA A 674 12.17 -13.22 38.40
CA ALA A 674 13.17 -13.64 37.43
C ALA A 674 14.20 -12.54 37.13
N ALA A 675 13.79 -11.27 37.08
CA ALA A 675 14.68 -10.14 36.84
C ALA A 675 15.74 -9.94 37.94
N THR A 676 15.49 -10.42 39.16
CA THR A 676 16.45 -10.34 40.29
C THR A 676 17.20 -11.63 40.55
N SER A 677 16.87 -12.70 39.82
CA SER A 677 17.49 -14.02 39.98
C SER A 677 18.90 -14.07 39.37
N GLU A 678 19.76 -14.96 39.90
CA GLU A 678 21.10 -15.16 39.36
C GLU A 678 21.02 -15.76 37.95
N LEU A 679 21.64 -15.10 36.98
CA LEU A 679 21.70 -15.52 35.58
C LEU A 679 23.01 -16.25 35.27
N ALA A 680 22.97 -17.24 34.37
CA ALA A 680 24.19 -17.84 33.83
C ALA A 680 24.85 -16.86 32.83
N PRO A 681 26.19 -16.93 32.63
CA PRO A 681 26.84 -16.14 31.59
C PRO A 681 26.18 -16.35 30.22
N GLY A 682 25.78 -15.27 29.57
CA GLY A 682 25.14 -15.30 28.25
C GLY A 682 23.62 -15.34 28.29
N ASP A 683 23.01 -15.49 29.46
CA ASP A 683 21.55 -15.45 29.59
C ASP A 683 20.99 -14.05 29.36
N GLU A 684 19.98 -13.98 28.51
CA GLU A 684 19.07 -12.84 28.34
C GLU A 684 17.65 -13.27 28.70
N LEU A 685 17.00 -12.52 29.58
CA LEU A 685 15.59 -12.64 29.92
C LEU A 685 14.78 -11.55 29.20
N TRP A 686 13.84 -11.99 28.38
CA TRP A 686 12.96 -11.15 27.58
C TRP A 686 11.51 -11.28 28.03
N PHE A 687 10.86 -10.15 28.21
CA PHE A 687 9.44 -10.04 28.52
C PHE A 687 8.70 -9.54 27.28
N ASP A 688 7.95 -10.45 26.67
CA ASP A 688 7.12 -10.24 25.48
C ASP A 688 5.68 -9.97 25.90
N LEU A 689 5.07 -8.97 25.28
CA LEU A 689 3.65 -8.67 25.41
C LEU A 689 2.99 -8.71 24.03
N THR A 690 1.86 -9.41 23.94
CA THR A 690 1.01 -9.43 22.74
C THR A 690 -0.41 -9.02 23.10
N VAL A 691 -1.04 -8.25 22.22
CA VAL A 691 -2.47 -7.96 22.26
C VAL A 691 -3.10 -8.69 21.11
N GLU A 692 -4.05 -9.55 21.42
CA GLU A 692 -4.66 -10.49 20.48
C GLU A 692 -6.17 -10.37 20.47
N LEU A 693 -6.80 -10.73 19.35
CA LEU A 693 -8.26 -10.85 19.28
C LEU A 693 -8.76 -11.95 20.23
N ALA A 694 -9.76 -11.62 21.06
CA ALA A 694 -10.37 -12.56 22.00
C ALA A 694 -11.42 -13.48 21.35
N GLY A 695 -11.93 -13.10 20.17
CA GLY A 695 -12.87 -13.86 19.34
C GLY A 695 -12.64 -13.58 17.85
N PRO A 696 -13.29 -14.32 16.93
CA PRO A 696 -13.16 -14.07 15.50
C PRO A 696 -13.85 -12.76 15.09
N THR A 697 -13.35 -12.16 14.01
CA THR A 697 -13.94 -11.02 13.31
C THR A 697 -14.23 -11.40 11.86
N ALA A 698 -14.76 -10.48 11.05
CA ALA A 698 -14.95 -10.71 9.62
C ALA A 698 -13.64 -10.87 8.82
N TRP A 699 -12.48 -10.50 9.38
CA TRP A 699 -11.21 -10.41 8.68
C TRP A 699 -10.04 -11.18 9.33
N ALA A 700 -10.21 -11.65 10.57
CA ALA A 700 -9.23 -12.48 11.26
C ALA A 700 -9.83 -13.38 12.34
N ASP A 701 -9.17 -14.51 12.57
CA ASP A 701 -9.51 -15.47 13.61
C ASP A 701 -9.10 -15.02 15.01
N THR A 702 -9.61 -15.73 16.01
CA THR A 702 -9.20 -15.58 17.42
C THR A 702 -7.69 -15.78 17.56
N GLY A 703 -7.02 -14.91 18.32
CA GLY A 703 -5.59 -14.99 18.56
C GLY A 703 -4.71 -14.24 17.55
N HIS A 704 -5.30 -13.62 16.53
CA HIS A 704 -4.58 -12.69 15.67
C HIS A 704 -3.99 -11.53 16.52
N VAL A 705 -2.71 -11.22 16.31
CA VAL A 705 -1.97 -10.22 17.09
C VAL A 705 -2.13 -8.84 16.43
N VAL A 706 -2.75 -7.90 17.14
CA VAL A 706 -2.94 -6.51 16.68
C VAL A 706 -1.88 -5.55 17.20
N ALA A 707 -1.22 -5.90 18.32
CA ALA A 707 -0.12 -5.11 18.86
C ALA A 707 0.86 -6.01 19.61
N ARG A 708 2.12 -5.58 19.68
CA ARG A 708 3.15 -6.25 20.48
C ARG A 708 4.21 -5.26 20.96
N THR A 709 4.87 -5.61 22.05
CA THR A 709 6.10 -4.96 22.48
C THR A 709 6.98 -5.97 23.20
N GLN A 710 8.27 -5.67 23.32
CA GLN A 710 9.23 -6.54 23.99
C GLN A 710 10.19 -5.71 24.85
N ARG A 711 10.58 -6.26 26.00
CA ARG A 711 11.56 -5.64 26.89
C ARG A 711 12.60 -6.66 27.38
N LEU A 712 13.88 -6.31 27.30
CA LEU A 712 14.94 -7.01 28.02
C LEU A 712 14.82 -6.67 29.51
N VAL A 713 14.52 -7.66 30.36
CA VAL A 713 14.31 -7.44 31.80
C VAL A 713 15.54 -7.71 32.64
N ALA A 714 16.38 -8.67 32.22
CA ALA A 714 17.68 -8.92 32.83
C ALA A 714 18.61 -9.60 31.83
N ALA A 715 19.91 -9.34 31.93
CA ALA A 715 20.90 -10.03 31.13
C ALA A 715 22.20 -10.18 31.91
N ARG A 716 22.94 -11.26 31.63
CA ARG A 716 24.33 -11.40 32.05
C ARG A 716 25.18 -11.64 30.81
N ALA A 717 26.20 -10.81 30.63
CA ALA A 717 27.15 -10.97 29.53
C ALA A 717 27.76 -12.38 29.54
N ALA A 718 27.94 -12.97 28.36
CA ALA A 718 28.69 -14.20 28.21
C ALA A 718 30.13 -14.01 28.69
N ASP A 719 30.70 -15.04 29.30
CA ASP A 719 32.11 -15.02 29.66
C ASP A 719 32.95 -14.91 28.38
N ALA A 720 34.00 -14.09 28.42
CA ALA A 720 34.93 -14.00 27.30
C ALA A 720 35.57 -15.39 27.06
N PRO A 721 35.53 -15.92 25.84
CA PRO A 721 36.15 -17.20 25.51
C PRO A 721 37.63 -17.21 25.93
N ARG A 722 38.04 -18.27 26.64
CA ARG A 722 39.42 -18.36 27.15
C ARG A 722 40.34 -18.87 26.06
N ALA A 723 41.48 -18.19 25.84
CA ALA A 723 42.51 -18.64 24.91
C ALA A 723 42.92 -20.09 25.21
N SER A 724 42.99 -20.90 24.16
CA SER A 724 43.40 -22.29 24.27
C SER A 724 44.90 -22.40 24.58
N ARG A 725 45.27 -23.47 25.29
CA ARG A 725 46.69 -23.85 25.47
C ARG A 725 47.20 -24.70 24.31
N GLN A 726 46.30 -25.23 23.48
CA GLN A 726 46.66 -25.91 22.24
C GLN A 726 47.00 -24.86 21.19
N GLY A 727 48.01 -25.15 20.38
CA GLY A 727 48.46 -24.26 19.30
C GLY A 727 48.19 -24.87 17.93
N TRP A 728 48.97 -24.43 16.95
CA TRP A 728 48.89 -24.91 15.57
C TRP A 728 49.27 -26.39 15.42
N ASP A 729 48.55 -27.11 14.56
CA ASP A 729 48.95 -28.40 13.98
C ASP A 729 49.08 -28.25 12.45
N GLY A 730 50.32 -28.02 11.98
CA GLY A 730 50.57 -27.69 10.58
C GLY A 730 49.90 -26.38 10.15
N ASP A 731 48.89 -26.48 9.30
CA ASP A 731 48.02 -25.40 8.83
C ASP A 731 46.67 -25.33 9.55
N HIS A 732 46.46 -26.17 10.58
CA HIS A 732 45.25 -26.19 11.39
C HIS A 732 45.41 -25.37 12.68
N LEU A 733 44.37 -24.63 13.03
CA LEU A 733 44.19 -23.94 14.30
C LEU A 733 42.81 -24.33 14.84
N GLY A 734 42.76 -25.34 15.72
CA GLY A 734 41.50 -26.00 16.09
C GLY A 734 40.86 -26.68 14.88
N ASP A 735 39.56 -26.47 14.68
CA ASP A 735 38.79 -27.03 13.55
C ASP A 735 38.97 -26.24 12.23
N GLY A 736 39.73 -25.13 12.26
CA GLY A 736 39.97 -24.28 11.10
C GLY A 736 41.28 -24.58 10.40
N THR A 737 41.27 -24.71 9.07
CA THR A 737 42.48 -24.81 8.23
C THR A 737 42.76 -23.47 7.55
N PHE A 738 43.99 -22.98 7.65
CA PHE A 738 44.41 -21.67 7.12
C PHE A 738 45.48 -21.79 6.03
N ASN A 739 45.30 -21.05 4.93
CA ASN A 739 46.32 -20.99 3.88
C ASN A 739 47.52 -20.08 4.25
N ALA A 740 48.54 -20.05 3.40
CA ALA A 740 49.74 -19.20 3.62
C ALA A 740 49.46 -17.68 3.60
N ARG A 741 48.29 -17.25 3.08
CA ARG A 741 47.82 -15.86 3.08
C ARG A 741 47.03 -15.50 4.35
N GLY A 742 46.78 -16.48 5.21
CA GLY A 742 46.02 -16.32 6.45
C GLY A 742 44.50 -16.39 6.27
N ASP A 743 44.01 -16.82 5.10
CA ASP A 743 42.57 -17.01 4.89
C ASP A 743 42.12 -18.35 5.46
N LEU A 744 40.91 -18.40 6.03
CA LEU A 744 40.26 -19.66 6.42
C LEU A 744 39.77 -20.36 5.16
N VAL A 745 40.25 -21.59 4.90
CA VAL A 745 39.90 -22.38 3.70
C VAL A 745 39.02 -23.59 4.00
N SER A 746 38.96 -24.00 5.26
CA SER A 746 38.09 -25.08 5.73
C SER A 746 37.74 -24.89 7.20
N TRP A 747 36.50 -25.22 7.57
CA TRP A 747 36.02 -25.24 8.95
C TRP A 747 35.27 -26.55 9.18
N LYS A 748 35.68 -27.34 10.18
CA LYS A 748 35.11 -28.66 10.49
C LYS A 748 35.06 -29.60 9.27
N GLY A 749 36.04 -29.49 8.38
CA GLY A 749 36.14 -30.29 7.15
C GLY A 749 35.29 -29.79 5.97
N HIS A 750 34.55 -28.69 6.12
CA HIS A 750 33.78 -28.06 5.05
C HIS A 750 34.55 -26.89 4.45
N LYS A 751 34.53 -26.77 3.11
CA LYS A 751 35.17 -25.66 2.41
C LYS A 751 34.53 -24.32 2.80
N VAL A 752 35.37 -23.33 3.04
CA VAL A 752 34.99 -21.93 3.32
C VAL A 752 35.95 -21.02 2.58
N ALA A 753 35.52 -19.83 2.20
CA ALA A 753 36.44 -18.73 1.92
C ALA A 753 36.06 -17.51 2.78
N GLY A 754 37.06 -16.84 3.36
CA GLY A 754 36.88 -15.61 4.13
C GLY A 754 37.77 -15.53 5.38
N PRO A 755 37.58 -14.51 6.22
CA PRO A 755 36.66 -13.38 6.04
C PRO A 755 37.09 -12.45 4.91
N ARG A 756 36.12 -11.85 4.24
CA ARG A 756 36.36 -10.77 3.29
C ARG A 756 35.55 -9.55 3.73
N LEU A 757 36.20 -8.43 4.08
CA LEU A 757 35.51 -7.15 4.26
C LEU A 757 34.58 -6.85 3.06
N GLU A 758 33.35 -6.45 3.32
CA GLU A 758 32.41 -5.95 2.32
C GLU A 758 31.85 -4.60 2.77
N LEU A 759 31.76 -3.65 1.83
CA LEU A 759 31.06 -2.38 2.02
C LEU A 759 29.85 -2.23 1.09
N TRP A 760 29.81 -2.98 -0.02
CA TRP A 760 28.71 -2.92 -0.99
C TRP A 760 27.49 -3.69 -0.50
N ARG A 761 26.30 -3.14 -0.69
CA ARG A 761 25.02 -3.85 -0.73
C ARG A 761 24.42 -3.69 -2.13
N ALA A 762 23.59 -4.63 -2.57
CA ALA A 762 22.84 -4.44 -3.81
C ALA A 762 21.89 -3.25 -3.60
N PRO A 763 22.02 -2.14 -4.34
CA PRO A 763 21.25 -0.94 -4.07
C PRO A 763 19.75 -1.23 -4.05
N THR A 764 19.07 -0.72 -3.04
CA THR A 764 17.60 -0.71 -3.03
C THR A 764 17.08 0.26 -4.09
N ASP A 765 15.78 0.25 -4.35
CA ASP A 765 15.17 1.29 -5.20
C ASP A 765 15.38 2.69 -4.61
N ASN A 766 15.26 2.82 -3.28
CA ASN A 766 15.57 4.05 -2.54
C ASN A 766 17.03 4.49 -2.67
N ASP A 767 17.99 3.57 -2.71
CA ASP A 767 19.41 3.89 -2.95
C ASP A 767 19.66 4.36 -4.40
N SER A 768 18.83 3.91 -5.34
CA SER A 768 19.03 4.05 -6.79
C SER A 768 18.38 5.30 -7.37
N LEU A 769 17.43 5.89 -6.66
CA LEU A 769 16.61 7.02 -7.11
C LEU A 769 16.86 8.27 -6.24
N ALA A 770 16.39 9.44 -6.72
CA ALA A 770 16.65 10.73 -6.09
C ALA A 770 15.52 11.73 -6.39
N SER A 771 14.27 11.35 -6.09
CA SER A 771 13.10 12.23 -6.29
C SER A 771 13.12 13.46 -5.38
N GLN A 772 13.64 13.33 -4.16
CA GLN A 772 13.92 14.45 -3.26
C GLN A 772 15.41 14.61 -2.94
N GLY A 773 15.73 15.74 -2.31
CA GLY A 773 17.10 16.14 -2.02
C GLY A 773 17.81 15.19 -1.04
N GLY A 774 19.13 15.08 -1.19
CA GLY A 774 19.96 14.21 -0.38
C GLY A 774 20.38 14.88 0.94
N TYR A 775 20.28 14.14 2.04
CA TYR A 775 20.74 14.58 3.36
C TYR A 775 22.22 14.33 3.59
N GLU A 776 22.84 13.55 2.72
CA GLU A 776 24.27 13.27 2.76
C GLU A 776 25.15 14.50 2.44
N THR A 777 24.66 15.43 1.60
CA THR A 777 25.40 16.65 1.21
C THR A 777 24.84 17.94 1.79
N ALA A 778 23.65 17.90 2.39
CA ALA A 778 23.09 19.03 3.11
C ALA A 778 22.30 18.60 4.34
N ASP A 779 22.52 19.31 5.45
CA ASP A 779 21.83 19.02 6.71
C ASP A 779 20.32 19.30 6.56
N PRO A 780 19.44 18.31 6.81
CA PRO A 780 17.99 18.50 6.78
C PRO A 780 17.51 19.59 7.74
N VAL A 781 18.18 19.81 8.88
CA VAL A 781 17.81 20.86 9.83
C VAL A 781 18.03 22.25 9.21
N LEU A 782 19.13 22.44 8.48
CA LEU A 782 19.47 23.72 7.86
C LEU A 782 18.69 23.99 6.58
N THR A 783 18.19 22.93 5.93
CA THR A 783 17.43 22.99 4.67
C THR A 783 15.93 22.83 4.87
N HIS A 784 15.43 22.80 6.12
CA HIS A 784 14.03 22.58 6.44
C HIS A 784 13.47 21.26 5.87
N GLY A 785 14.29 20.21 5.87
CA GLY A 785 13.97 18.88 5.38
C GLY A 785 14.10 18.71 3.87
N VAL A 786 14.47 19.74 3.11
CA VAL A 786 14.57 19.62 1.64
C VAL A 786 15.83 18.84 1.22
N GLY A 787 16.91 18.91 2.02
CA GLY A 787 18.20 18.35 1.65
C GLY A 787 18.85 19.10 0.48
N ASP A 788 19.82 18.46 -0.17
CA ASP A 788 20.47 18.95 -1.38
C ASP A 788 19.71 18.45 -2.62
N PRO A 789 18.97 19.31 -3.33
CA PRO A 789 18.17 18.91 -4.49
C PRO A 789 19.02 18.49 -5.69
N THR A 790 20.33 18.70 -5.64
CA THR A 790 21.28 18.31 -6.70
C THR A 790 22.06 17.04 -6.36
N ALA A 791 21.83 16.47 -5.17
CA ALA A 791 22.52 15.27 -4.73
C ALA A 791 22.13 14.06 -5.60
N PRO A 792 23.09 13.38 -6.24
CA PRO A 792 22.80 12.16 -6.99
C PRO A 792 22.30 11.04 -6.05
N PRO A 793 21.72 9.96 -6.61
CA PRO A 793 21.36 8.78 -5.84
C PRO A 793 22.56 8.20 -5.08
N SER A 794 22.32 7.63 -3.89
CA SER A 794 23.34 7.03 -3.04
C SER A 794 24.15 5.96 -3.79
N ALA A 795 23.47 5.11 -4.56
CA ALA A 795 24.09 4.09 -5.40
C ALA A 795 25.11 4.65 -6.41
N THR A 796 24.82 5.82 -7.00
CA THR A 796 25.74 6.49 -7.93
C THR A 796 27.01 6.92 -7.20
N ARG A 797 26.87 7.55 -6.03
CA ARG A 797 28.02 8.00 -5.22
C ARG A 797 28.86 6.83 -4.71
N TRP A 798 28.22 5.74 -4.31
CA TRP A 798 28.90 4.52 -3.89
C TRP A 798 29.71 3.89 -5.04
N ARG A 799 29.15 3.83 -6.25
CA ARG A 799 29.86 3.34 -7.46
C ARG A 799 30.99 4.29 -7.87
N ASP A 800 30.82 5.60 -7.74
CA ASP A 800 31.87 6.60 -7.97
C ASP A 800 33.06 6.44 -7.02
N ARG A 801 32.82 5.95 -5.80
CA ARG A 801 33.87 5.56 -4.84
C ARG A 801 34.32 4.11 -4.98
N GLY A 802 33.74 3.36 -5.91
CA GLY A 802 34.10 2.00 -6.28
C GLY A 802 33.79 0.96 -5.20
N LEU A 803 32.77 1.22 -4.37
CA LEU A 803 32.39 0.32 -3.28
C LEU A 803 31.96 -1.07 -3.77
N ASP A 804 31.40 -1.14 -4.98
CA ASP A 804 30.98 -2.36 -5.69
C ASP A 804 32.15 -3.29 -6.09
N ARG A 805 33.39 -2.76 -6.13
CA ARG A 805 34.56 -3.41 -6.75
C ARG A 805 35.82 -3.35 -5.89
N LEU A 806 35.66 -3.53 -4.59
CA LEU A 806 36.76 -3.53 -3.63
C LEU A 806 37.77 -4.66 -3.90
N THR A 807 39.06 -4.31 -3.83
CA THR A 807 40.18 -5.25 -3.95
C THR A 807 40.93 -5.38 -2.63
N HIS A 808 41.38 -6.60 -2.33
CA HIS A 808 41.97 -6.95 -1.03
C HIS A 808 43.44 -7.28 -1.22
N ARG A 809 44.32 -6.42 -0.69
CA ARG A 809 45.76 -6.62 -0.74
C ARG A 809 46.28 -7.05 0.61
N LEU A 810 46.83 -8.26 0.67
CA LEU A 810 47.50 -8.76 1.87
C LEU A 810 48.73 -7.87 2.18
N VAL A 811 48.80 -7.37 3.42
CA VAL A 811 49.93 -6.60 3.94
C VAL A 811 50.87 -7.49 4.72
N SER A 812 50.34 -8.25 5.67
CA SER A 812 51.12 -9.18 6.49
C SER A 812 50.26 -10.28 7.09
N VAL A 813 50.90 -11.41 7.39
CA VAL A 813 50.33 -12.50 8.17
C VAL A 813 51.34 -12.84 9.27
N SER A 814 50.89 -12.90 10.52
CA SER A 814 51.71 -13.34 11.64
C SER A 814 50.95 -14.36 12.47
N ARG A 815 51.54 -15.55 12.61
CA ARG A 815 51.05 -16.56 13.57
C ARG A 815 51.53 -16.22 14.96
N THR A 816 50.66 -16.40 15.94
CA THR A 816 51.01 -16.47 17.37
C THR A 816 50.85 -17.92 17.83
N ASP A 817 51.27 -18.25 19.05
CA ASP A 817 51.19 -19.61 19.58
C ASP A 817 49.76 -20.19 19.52
N SER A 818 48.75 -19.35 19.70
CA SER A 818 47.32 -19.73 19.75
C SER A 818 46.45 -18.97 18.75
N GLY A 819 47.03 -18.39 17.69
CA GLY A 819 46.28 -17.49 16.83
C GLY A 819 46.97 -17.05 15.54
N LEU A 820 46.28 -16.19 14.82
CA LEU A 820 46.69 -15.59 13.55
C LEU A 820 46.27 -14.12 13.52
N GLU A 821 47.17 -13.23 13.14
CA GLU A 821 46.82 -11.87 12.73
C GLU A 821 47.08 -11.72 11.23
N GLN A 822 46.04 -11.37 10.49
CA GLN A 822 46.08 -11.05 9.07
C GLN A 822 45.75 -9.58 8.88
N ARG A 823 46.67 -8.82 8.25
CA ARG A 823 46.46 -7.42 7.89
C ARG A 823 46.23 -7.31 6.40
N VAL A 824 45.13 -6.69 6.03
CA VAL A 824 44.70 -6.50 4.64
C VAL A 824 44.43 -5.02 4.42
N ARG A 825 44.83 -4.51 3.26
CA ARG A 825 44.41 -3.19 2.79
C ARG A 825 43.33 -3.37 1.75
N VAL A 826 42.17 -2.77 1.98
CA VAL A 826 40.98 -2.89 1.12
C VAL A 826 40.74 -1.55 0.45
N ALA A 827 40.71 -1.53 -0.88
CA ALA A 827 40.44 -0.33 -1.67
C ALA A 827 39.95 -0.72 -3.07
N ALA A 828 39.16 0.15 -3.70
CA ALA A 828 38.80 0.00 -5.10
C ALA A 828 40.00 0.30 -6.03
N ALA A 829 40.00 -0.25 -7.23
CA ALA A 829 40.96 0.14 -8.26
C ALA A 829 40.84 1.65 -8.57
N ASN A 830 41.97 2.33 -8.74
CA ASN A 830 42.05 3.80 -8.94
C ASN A 830 41.49 4.65 -7.78
N SER A 831 41.45 4.12 -6.55
CA SER A 831 40.97 4.86 -5.37
C SER A 831 42.09 5.26 -4.41
N GLY A 832 41.99 6.48 -3.86
CA GLY A 832 42.78 6.94 -2.72
C GLY A 832 42.12 6.64 -1.37
N TRP A 833 40.88 6.17 -1.38
CA TRP A 833 40.08 5.82 -0.21
C TRP A 833 40.08 4.31 0.03
N GLY A 834 40.02 3.90 1.29
CA GLY A 834 39.96 2.49 1.63
C GLY A 834 40.00 2.25 3.12
N LEU A 835 40.27 1.00 3.49
CA LEU A 835 40.36 0.55 4.87
C LEU A 835 41.65 -0.25 5.11
N GLU A 836 42.28 -0.01 6.25
CA GLU A 836 43.20 -0.95 6.87
C GLU A 836 42.39 -1.90 7.73
N VAL A 837 42.40 -3.18 7.36
CA VAL A 837 41.62 -4.23 8.02
C VAL A 837 42.58 -5.19 8.71
N THR A 838 42.33 -5.45 9.99
CA THR A 838 43.04 -6.48 10.76
C THR A 838 42.06 -7.54 11.20
N HIS A 839 42.25 -8.77 10.70
CA HIS A 839 41.55 -9.95 11.17
C HIS A 839 42.45 -10.68 12.19
N ARG A 840 41.99 -10.79 13.43
CA ARG A 840 42.66 -11.57 14.48
C ARG A 840 41.85 -12.81 14.80
N TRP A 841 42.42 -13.95 14.47
CA TRP A 841 41.92 -15.25 14.87
C TRP A 841 42.59 -15.69 16.17
N THR A 842 41.79 -16.03 17.17
CA THR A 842 42.27 -16.58 18.44
C THR A 842 41.57 -17.90 18.70
N LEU A 843 42.35 -18.97 18.86
CA LEU A 843 41.83 -20.26 19.31
C LEU A 843 41.46 -20.19 20.78
N THR A 844 40.25 -20.61 21.11
CA THR A 844 39.71 -20.62 22.46
C THR A 844 39.27 -22.04 22.83
N SER A 845 38.82 -22.24 24.07
CA SER A 845 38.19 -23.51 24.46
C SER A 845 36.88 -23.79 23.70
N ASP A 846 36.27 -22.75 23.13
CA ASP A 846 34.89 -22.78 22.62
C ASP A 846 34.85 -22.68 21.09
N GLY A 847 36.00 -22.51 20.43
CA GLY A 847 36.12 -22.39 18.98
C GLY A 847 37.16 -21.36 18.53
N LEU A 848 36.94 -20.73 17.38
CA LEU A 848 37.79 -19.67 16.85
C LEU A 848 37.11 -18.30 16.95
N VAL A 849 37.67 -17.40 17.75
CA VAL A 849 37.23 -16.00 17.76
C VAL A 849 37.91 -15.27 16.61
N LEU A 850 37.10 -14.67 15.73
CA LEU A 850 37.52 -13.67 14.75
C LEU A 850 37.18 -12.29 15.29
N GLN A 851 38.19 -11.49 15.61
CA GLN A 851 38.04 -10.04 15.76
C GLN A 851 38.43 -9.35 14.45
N THR A 852 37.60 -8.44 13.98
CA THR A 852 37.89 -7.60 12.83
C THR A 852 37.94 -6.14 13.26
N ASP A 853 39.08 -5.49 13.06
CA ASP A 853 39.19 -4.03 13.13
C ASP A 853 39.32 -3.48 11.72
N ALA A 854 38.49 -2.50 11.39
CA ALA A 854 38.49 -1.81 10.11
C ALA A 854 38.67 -0.32 10.35
N VAL A 855 39.80 0.23 9.88
CA VAL A 855 40.17 1.64 10.06
C VAL A 855 40.18 2.33 8.69
N PRO A 856 39.25 3.26 8.42
CA PRO A 856 39.24 3.98 7.15
C PRO A 856 40.47 4.88 6.99
N PHE A 857 40.94 4.99 5.75
CA PHE A 857 41.90 6.01 5.32
C PHE A 857 41.41 6.70 4.05
N GLY A 858 41.96 7.88 3.77
CA GLY A 858 41.46 8.79 2.74
C GLY A 858 40.37 9.71 3.29
N ALA A 859 40.07 10.78 2.56
CA ALA A 859 39.05 11.74 2.95
C ALA A 859 37.68 11.29 2.39
N TRP A 860 37.06 10.32 3.07
CA TRP A 860 35.74 9.84 2.67
C TRP A 860 34.71 10.96 2.70
N ASP A 861 33.88 10.99 1.66
CA ASP A 861 32.82 11.98 1.44
C ASP A 861 31.52 11.31 0.99
N VAL A 862 31.40 10.00 1.25
CA VAL A 862 30.19 9.23 0.99
C VAL A 862 29.84 8.34 2.19
N THR A 863 28.55 8.12 2.45
CA THR A 863 28.06 7.05 3.34
C THR A 863 28.48 5.67 2.82
N TRP A 864 28.45 4.68 3.71
CA TRP A 864 28.63 3.28 3.33
C TRP A 864 27.30 2.52 3.38
N PRO A 865 27.00 1.65 2.41
CA PRO A 865 25.81 0.81 2.46
C PRO A 865 25.85 -0.18 3.64
N ARG A 866 27.02 -0.74 3.91
CA ARG A 866 27.29 -1.63 5.04
C ARG A 866 28.75 -1.56 5.48
N ILE A 867 29.03 -2.16 6.62
CA ILE A 867 30.39 -2.58 6.98
C ILE A 867 30.33 -3.95 7.66
N GLY A 868 30.93 -4.94 7.02
CA GLY A 868 30.89 -6.32 7.51
C GLY A 868 31.98 -7.19 6.93
N VAL A 869 31.95 -8.48 7.29
CA VAL A 869 32.75 -9.52 6.64
C VAL A 869 31.84 -10.57 6.01
N ARG A 870 32.22 -11.01 4.81
CA ARG A 870 31.58 -12.10 4.08
C ARG A 870 32.37 -13.39 4.21
N PHE A 871 31.65 -14.49 4.35
CA PHE A 871 32.14 -15.86 4.20
C PHE A 871 31.40 -16.56 3.07
N ASP A 872 32.13 -17.27 2.23
CA ASP A 872 31.58 -18.05 1.12
C ASP A 872 31.53 -19.52 1.60
N LEU A 873 30.31 -20.03 1.81
CA LEU A 873 30.01 -21.34 2.36
C LEU A 873 29.57 -22.31 1.23
N PRO A 874 29.52 -23.64 1.47
CA PRO A 874 29.08 -24.59 0.46
C PRO A 874 27.66 -24.30 -0.05
N ALA A 875 27.46 -24.28 -1.37
CA ALA A 875 26.15 -24.00 -2.01
C ALA A 875 25.02 -24.90 -1.51
N SER A 876 25.31 -26.15 -1.17
CA SER A 876 24.33 -27.11 -0.67
C SER A 876 23.64 -26.68 0.63
N LEU A 877 24.18 -25.68 1.34
CA LEU A 877 23.53 -25.12 2.53
C LEU A 877 22.38 -24.17 2.19
N ALA A 878 22.29 -23.67 0.96
CA ALA A 878 21.18 -22.83 0.52
C ALA A 878 19.84 -23.59 0.55
N ASP A 879 19.86 -24.91 0.44
CA ASP A 879 18.67 -25.76 0.46
C ASP A 879 18.30 -26.26 1.88
N GLY A 880 19.01 -25.79 2.91
CA GLY A 880 18.77 -26.13 4.30
C GLY A 880 18.09 -25.02 5.10
N ASP A 881 18.03 -25.22 6.41
CA ASP A 881 17.50 -24.25 7.36
C ASP A 881 18.62 -23.48 8.08
N ALA A 882 18.34 -22.23 8.43
CA ALA A 882 19.10 -21.46 9.39
C ALA A 882 18.31 -21.37 10.71
N THR A 883 19.00 -21.52 11.84
CA THR A 883 18.44 -21.27 13.18
C THR A 883 19.24 -20.18 13.85
N TRP A 884 18.59 -19.16 14.39
CA TRP A 884 19.28 -18.06 15.06
C TRP A 884 18.58 -17.60 16.34
N PHE A 885 19.35 -17.02 17.25
CA PHE A 885 18.88 -16.20 18.35
C PHE A 885 19.34 -14.76 18.08
N GLY A 886 18.41 -13.84 17.92
CA GLY A 886 18.67 -12.47 17.42
C GLY A 886 17.37 -11.75 17.11
N THR A 887 17.40 -10.70 16.30
CA THR A 887 16.17 -10.06 15.81
C THR A 887 15.51 -10.91 14.71
N GLY A 888 14.19 -10.82 14.58
CA GLY A 888 13.43 -11.51 13.54
C GLY A 888 11.92 -11.49 13.80
N PRO A 889 11.13 -12.32 13.07
CA PRO A 889 11.59 -13.29 12.07
C PRO A 889 11.97 -12.68 10.72
N LEU A 890 11.40 -11.51 10.40
CA LEU A 890 11.66 -10.78 9.15
C LEU A 890 13.00 -10.02 9.21
N GLU A 891 13.40 -9.45 8.08
CA GLU A 891 14.50 -8.49 8.03
C GLU A 891 14.17 -7.21 8.81
N SER A 892 15.21 -6.46 9.16
CA SER A 892 15.09 -5.13 9.77
C SER A 892 16.38 -4.33 9.54
N TYR A 893 16.23 -3.01 9.44
CA TYR A 893 17.29 -2.04 9.13
C TYR A 893 17.29 -0.90 10.17
N ALA A 894 18.23 0.04 10.04
CA ALA A 894 18.45 1.07 11.04
C ALA A 894 17.21 1.96 11.31
N ASP A 895 16.38 2.19 10.31
CA ASP A 895 15.16 3.00 10.31
C ASP A 895 13.88 2.19 10.01
N SER A 896 13.96 0.86 10.05
CA SER A 896 12.82 -0.09 9.93
C SER A 896 13.06 -1.27 10.86
N SER A 897 12.60 -1.18 12.11
CA SER A 897 12.92 -2.16 13.17
C SER A 897 11.85 -2.34 14.26
N HIS A 898 10.75 -1.61 14.24
CA HIS A 898 9.66 -1.71 15.21
C HIS A 898 8.93 -3.06 15.17
N ALA A 899 8.87 -3.71 14.01
CA ALA A 899 8.32 -5.06 13.86
C ALA A 899 9.27 -6.17 14.36
N ALA A 900 10.57 -5.85 14.47
CA ALA A 900 11.58 -6.81 14.85
C ALA A 900 11.51 -7.12 16.35
N ARG A 901 11.63 -8.40 16.70
CA ARG A 901 11.73 -8.84 18.10
C ARG A 901 12.93 -9.74 18.31
N VAL A 902 13.47 -9.75 19.52
CA VAL A 902 14.53 -10.68 19.89
C VAL A 902 13.91 -12.03 20.21
N GLY A 903 14.33 -13.08 19.52
CA GLY A 903 13.77 -14.40 19.71
C GLY A 903 14.65 -15.47 19.10
N ARG A 904 14.26 -16.72 19.31
CA ARG A 904 14.86 -17.86 18.63
C ARG A 904 13.98 -18.23 17.44
N PHE A 905 14.57 -18.24 16.26
CA PHE A 905 13.86 -18.46 15.00
C PHE A 905 14.56 -19.54 14.18
N THR A 906 13.79 -20.20 13.32
CA THR A 906 14.28 -21.13 12.31
C THR A 906 13.52 -20.87 11.02
N ALA A 907 14.23 -20.80 9.90
CA ALA A 907 13.63 -20.63 8.57
C ALA A 907 14.51 -21.27 7.49
N PRO A 908 13.91 -21.72 6.37
CA PRO A 908 14.67 -22.07 5.17
C PRO A 908 15.57 -20.92 4.73
N VAL A 909 16.81 -21.22 4.32
CA VAL A 909 17.78 -20.18 3.94
C VAL A 909 17.25 -19.32 2.77
N ARG A 910 16.57 -19.94 1.80
CA ARG A 910 15.99 -19.24 0.63
C ARG A 910 14.84 -18.30 0.99
N SER A 911 14.18 -18.48 2.13
CA SER A 911 13.08 -17.60 2.57
C SER A 911 13.55 -16.51 3.54
N LEU A 912 14.86 -16.36 3.76
CA LEU A 912 15.37 -15.34 4.68
C LEU A 912 15.35 -13.94 4.07
N GLY A 913 15.52 -13.85 2.75
CA GLY A 913 15.31 -12.63 1.96
C GLY A 913 13.93 -12.64 1.30
N VAL A 914 13.49 -11.46 0.91
CA VAL A 914 12.29 -11.19 0.13
C VAL A 914 12.65 -11.26 -1.35
N GLU A 915 11.81 -11.91 -2.14
CA GLU A 915 11.98 -11.97 -3.60
C GLU A 915 11.28 -10.77 -4.24
N TYR A 916 11.90 -9.58 -4.14
CA TYR A 916 11.42 -8.38 -4.83
C TYR A 916 11.46 -8.57 -6.35
N SER A 917 10.47 -8.03 -7.07
CA SER A 917 10.36 -8.09 -8.53
C SER A 917 11.62 -7.56 -9.24
N ARG A 918 12.28 -6.56 -8.64
CA ARG A 918 13.65 -6.16 -8.97
C ARG A 918 14.59 -6.59 -7.84
N PRO A 919 15.52 -7.54 -8.08
CA PRO A 919 16.45 -8.01 -7.06
C PRO A 919 17.29 -6.89 -6.44
N GLN A 920 17.30 -6.82 -5.12
CA GLN A 920 18.00 -5.78 -4.36
C GLN A 920 18.45 -6.28 -2.98
N GLU A 921 19.03 -5.42 -2.14
CA GLU A 921 19.39 -5.79 -0.77
C GLU A 921 18.16 -6.31 0.00
N THR A 922 18.34 -7.44 0.69
CA THR A 922 17.30 -8.05 1.53
C THR A 922 17.90 -9.05 2.52
N GLY A 923 17.18 -9.33 3.60
CA GLY A 923 17.42 -10.42 4.54
C GLY A 923 18.28 -10.05 5.74
N HIS A 924 18.61 -8.77 5.93
CA HIS A 924 19.43 -8.33 7.05
C HIS A 924 18.73 -8.51 8.40
N ARG A 925 19.42 -9.11 9.36
CA ARG A 925 18.96 -9.28 10.74
C ARG A 925 20.02 -8.75 11.71
N PRO A 926 19.84 -7.55 12.30
CA PRO A 926 20.80 -6.97 13.23
C PRO A 926 20.85 -7.71 14.57
N GLY A 927 21.82 -7.37 15.42
CA GLY A 927 21.80 -7.79 16.82
C GLY A 927 21.88 -9.31 17.04
N LEU A 928 22.68 -10.03 16.24
CA LEU A 928 22.88 -11.46 16.36
C LEU A 928 23.42 -11.86 17.74
N ARG A 929 22.89 -12.94 18.31
CA ARG A 929 23.49 -13.65 19.46
C ARG A 929 24.14 -14.94 19.00
N SER A 930 23.38 -15.76 18.26
CA SER A 930 23.87 -17.00 17.65
C SER A 930 23.15 -17.31 16.35
N LEU A 931 23.85 -17.89 15.39
CA LEU A 931 23.34 -18.39 14.11
C LEU A 931 23.94 -19.78 13.88
N SER A 932 23.12 -20.73 13.46
CA SER A 932 23.54 -22.05 13.00
C SER A 932 22.99 -22.31 11.60
N VAL A 933 23.87 -22.66 10.66
CA VAL A 933 23.55 -23.09 9.29
C VAL A 933 24.43 -24.29 8.92
N GLY A 934 23.83 -25.47 8.85
CA GLY A 934 24.57 -26.73 8.71
C GLY A 934 25.67 -26.89 9.79
N PRO A 935 26.94 -27.13 9.44
CA PRO A 935 28.05 -27.30 10.39
C PRO A 935 28.59 -25.98 10.95
N PHE A 936 28.08 -24.83 10.49
CA PHE A 936 28.56 -23.50 10.86
C PHE A 936 27.72 -22.95 12.00
N THR A 937 28.33 -22.72 13.16
CA THR A 937 27.71 -21.94 14.25
C THR A 937 28.54 -20.69 14.48
N VAL A 938 27.88 -19.53 14.40
CA VAL A 938 28.46 -18.22 14.65
C VAL A 938 27.78 -17.64 15.88
N THR A 939 28.55 -17.18 16.85
CA THR A 939 28.02 -16.40 17.98
C THR A 939 28.73 -15.05 18.06
N THR A 940 28.03 -14.03 18.53
CA THR A 940 28.66 -12.74 18.77
C THR A 940 29.61 -12.85 19.96
N ALA A 941 30.84 -12.33 19.81
CA ALA A 941 31.80 -12.21 20.90
C ALA A 941 32.00 -10.72 21.24
N GLY A 942 31.88 -10.37 22.52
CA GLY A 942 32.02 -8.99 23.00
C GLY A 942 30.70 -8.22 23.06
N SER A 943 30.79 -6.90 23.25
CA SER A 943 29.62 -6.04 23.53
C SER A 943 28.90 -5.56 22.26
N HIS A 944 29.61 -5.43 21.13
CA HIS A 944 29.01 -5.04 19.85
C HIS A 944 28.41 -6.27 19.18
N ARG A 945 27.11 -6.22 18.83
CA ARG A 945 26.44 -7.32 18.11
C ARG A 945 26.41 -7.03 16.62
N ALA A 946 27.06 -7.88 15.85
CA ALA A 946 26.90 -7.89 14.40
C ALA A 946 25.48 -8.32 14.01
N GLY A 947 25.00 -7.94 12.84
CA GLY A 947 23.88 -8.59 12.17
C GLY A 947 24.36 -9.69 11.23
N PHE A 948 23.41 -10.38 10.59
CA PHE A 948 23.73 -11.33 9.52
C PHE A 948 22.77 -11.23 8.33
N THR A 949 23.28 -11.68 7.18
CA THR A 949 22.50 -11.96 5.97
C THR A 949 23.01 -13.28 5.38
N LEU A 950 22.09 -14.14 4.94
CA LEU A 950 22.41 -15.36 4.19
C LEU A 950 21.78 -15.25 2.81
N SER A 951 22.58 -15.34 1.75
CA SER A 951 22.10 -15.25 0.37
C SER A 951 22.78 -16.27 -0.55
N PRO A 952 22.07 -16.92 -1.49
CA PRO A 952 22.69 -17.76 -2.52
C PRO A 952 23.55 -16.96 -3.52
N TRP A 953 23.53 -15.64 -3.46
CA TRP A 953 24.24 -14.74 -4.38
C TRP A 953 25.00 -13.64 -3.64
N THR A 954 26.06 -13.13 -4.27
CA THR A 954 26.75 -11.94 -3.79
C THR A 954 25.91 -10.68 -4.02
N ALA A 955 26.14 -9.63 -3.24
CA ALA A 955 25.50 -8.33 -3.46
C ALA A 955 25.74 -7.79 -4.88
N GLN A 956 26.91 -8.08 -5.47
CA GLN A 956 27.27 -7.67 -6.83
C GLN A 956 26.57 -8.51 -7.91
N GLN A 957 26.11 -9.73 -7.61
CA GLN A 957 25.30 -10.53 -8.53
C GLN A 957 23.84 -10.07 -8.51
N ILE A 958 23.33 -9.75 -7.31
CA ILE A 958 21.98 -9.21 -7.13
C ILE A 958 21.84 -7.86 -7.85
N ASP A 959 22.78 -6.93 -7.65
CA ASP A 959 22.83 -5.61 -8.31
C ASP A 959 22.85 -5.65 -9.86
N ARG A 960 23.12 -6.80 -10.48
CA ARG A 960 23.17 -6.94 -11.95
C ARG A 960 21.89 -7.51 -12.55
N ALA A 961 21.01 -8.07 -11.73
CA ALA A 961 19.78 -8.69 -12.18
C ALA A 961 18.66 -7.66 -12.10
N GLU A 962 17.92 -7.50 -13.20
CA GLU A 962 16.73 -6.64 -13.25
C GLU A 962 15.47 -7.45 -12.88
N HIS A 963 15.50 -8.78 -13.04
CA HIS A 963 14.47 -9.71 -12.55
C HIS A 963 15.07 -10.94 -11.85
N PRO A 964 14.33 -11.62 -10.94
CA PRO A 964 14.83 -12.78 -10.22
C PRO A 964 15.35 -13.92 -11.10
N TYR A 965 14.71 -14.18 -12.25
CA TYR A 965 15.11 -15.26 -13.17
C TYR A 965 16.48 -15.02 -13.83
N GLU A 966 17.01 -13.79 -13.79
CA GLU A 966 18.33 -13.46 -14.32
C GLU A 966 19.48 -13.79 -13.36
N LEU A 967 19.16 -14.11 -12.11
CA LEU A 967 20.16 -14.50 -11.12
C LEU A 967 20.86 -15.80 -11.57
N PRO A 968 22.20 -15.86 -11.52
CA PRO A 968 22.93 -17.03 -12.01
C PRO A 968 22.68 -18.25 -11.11
N THR A 969 22.98 -19.46 -11.58
CA THR A 969 23.02 -20.62 -10.68
C THR A 969 23.97 -20.36 -9.52
N SER A 970 23.48 -20.51 -8.29
CA SER A 970 24.26 -20.29 -7.06
C SER A 970 25.42 -21.28 -6.98
N ASP A 971 26.62 -20.78 -6.69
CA ASP A 971 27.85 -21.55 -6.54
C ASP A 971 28.31 -21.66 -5.07
N HIS A 972 27.78 -20.80 -4.20
CA HIS A 972 28.06 -20.71 -2.77
C HIS A 972 26.82 -20.19 -2.01
N LEU A 973 26.78 -20.44 -0.70
CA LEU A 973 25.94 -19.67 0.21
C LEU A 973 26.80 -18.57 0.84
N TYR A 974 26.43 -17.31 0.69
CA TYR A 974 27.17 -16.17 1.20
C TYR A 974 26.60 -15.75 2.57
N LEU A 975 27.44 -15.83 3.60
CA LEU A 975 27.15 -15.33 4.94
C LEU A 975 27.82 -13.97 5.14
N TYR A 976 27.02 -12.93 5.29
CA TYR A 976 27.49 -11.61 5.72
C TYR A 976 27.33 -11.49 7.23
N LEU A 977 28.36 -10.98 7.91
CA LEU A 977 28.34 -10.62 9.32
C LEU A 977 28.66 -9.13 9.42
N ASP A 978 27.60 -8.33 9.43
CA ASP A 978 27.67 -6.88 9.32
C ASP A 978 27.77 -6.24 10.71
N ALA A 979 28.78 -5.40 10.93
CA ALA A 979 28.85 -4.58 12.13
C ALA A 979 27.78 -3.47 12.11
N ALA A 980 27.45 -2.94 10.92
CA ALA A 980 26.39 -1.97 10.72
C ALA A 980 25.91 -1.99 9.26
N GLN A 981 24.66 -1.55 9.05
CA GLN A 981 24.02 -1.31 7.76
C GLN A 981 23.44 0.11 7.75
N HIS A 982 23.38 0.70 6.56
CA HIS A 982 22.68 1.95 6.31
C HIS A 982 21.16 1.77 6.43
N GLY A 983 20.42 2.84 6.77
CA GLY A 983 18.97 2.86 6.66
C GLY A 983 18.45 2.70 5.22
N LEU A 984 17.13 2.69 5.10
CA LEU A 984 16.41 2.47 3.84
C LEU A 984 15.87 3.77 3.26
N GLY A 985 15.37 4.68 4.10
CA GLY A 985 14.74 5.90 3.62
C GLY A 985 13.43 5.61 2.86
N SER A 986 13.01 6.58 2.05
CA SER A 986 11.93 6.44 1.06
C SER A 986 12.24 7.24 -0.20
N ARG A 987 13.53 7.41 -0.54
CA ARG A 987 14.02 8.35 -1.55
C ARG A 987 13.69 8.00 -3.00
N ALA A 988 13.07 6.83 -3.24
CA ALA A 988 12.40 6.56 -4.51
C ALA A 988 11.33 7.63 -4.80
N CYS A 989 10.42 7.89 -3.85
CA CYS A 989 9.50 9.02 -3.83
C CYS A 989 9.31 9.50 -2.38
N GLY A 990 10.17 10.41 -1.89
CA GLY A 990 10.15 10.78 -0.48
C GLY A 990 11.52 11.12 0.09
N LEU A 991 11.66 10.98 1.40
CA LEU A 991 12.83 11.47 2.13
C LEU A 991 14.04 10.55 2.00
N ASP A 992 15.22 11.15 1.94
CA ASP A 992 16.49 10.44 2.13
C ASP A 992 16.59 9.86 3.55
N VAL A 993 17.51 8.92 3.75
CA VAL A 993 17.80 8.32 5.06
C VAL A 993 18.18 9.43 6.05
N LEU A 994 17.46 9.49 7.17
CA LEU A 994 17.71 10.50 8.20
C LEU A 994 19.14 10.39 8.76
N PRO A 995 19.80 11.51 9.11
CA PRO A 995 21.21 11.53 9.54
C PRO A 995 21.59 10.50 10.61
N GLU A 996 20.72 10.25 11.59
CA GLU A 996 20.91 9.28 12.67
C GLU A 996 20.95 7.81 12.20
N HIS A 997 20.41 7.52 11.02
CA HIS A 997 20.41 6.21 10.37
C HIS A 997 21.41 6.14 9.19
N GLN A 998 22.16 7.22 8.94
CA GLN A 998 23.22 7.23 7.95
C GLN A 998 24.49 6.55 8.47
N LEU A 999 25.04 5.64 7.66
CA LEU A 999 26.26 4.94 8.02
C LEU A 999 27.47 5.69 7.46
N TRP A 1000 27.99 6.65 8.23
CA TRP A 1000 29.18 7.40 7.86
C TRP A 1000 30.48 6.62 8.15
N PRO A 1001 31.54 6.78 7.32
CA PRO A 1001 32.82 6.12 7.50
C PRO A 1001 33.47 6.45 8.85
N GLN A 1002 33.70 5.41 9.66
CA GLN A 1002 34.42 5.50 10.93
C GLN A 1002 35.18 4.19 11.19
N ALA A 1003 35.96 4.15 12.27
CA ALA A 1003 36.63 2.92 12.67
C ALA A 1003 35.63 1.96 13.33
N PHE A 1004 35.62 0.70 12.91
CA PHE A 1004 34.79 -0.36 13.48
C PHE A 1004 35.65 -1.48 14.05
N SER A 1005 35.21 -2.04 15.17
CA SER A 1005 35.79 -3.25 15.78
C SER A 1005 34.65 -4.14 16.24
N TRP A 1006 34.60 -5.37 15.74
CA TRP A 1006 33.61 -6.36 16.16
C TRP A 1006 34.23 -7.75 16.17
N SER A 1007 33.65 -8.64 16.97
CA SER A 1007 34.14 -10.00 17.09
C SER A 1007 33.01 -11.01 17.01
N VAL A 1008 33.31 -12.14 16.37
CA VAL A 1008 32.43 -13.31 16.32
C VAL A 1008 33.22 -14.55 16.70
N LEU A 1009 32.56 -15.53 17.29
CA LEU A 1009 33.09 -16.85 17.58
C LEU A 1009 32.49 -17.85 16.58
N LEU A 1010 33.36 -18.54 15.86
CA LEU A 1010 33.02 -19.73 15.09
C LEU A 1010 33.15 -20.94 16.02
N ALA A 1011 32.04 -21.63 16.26
CA ALA A 1011 31.93 -22.72 17.25
C ALA A 1011 31.66 -24.09 16.61
#